data_AF-A0A851LM49-F1
#
_entry.id   AF-A0A851LM49-F1
#
_cell.length_a   1.000
_cell.length_b   1.000
_cell.length_c   1.000
_cell.angle_alpha   90.00
_cell.angle_beta   90.00
_cell.angle_gamma   90.00
#
_symmetry.space_group_name_H-M   'P 1'
#
loop_
_entity.id
_entity.type
_entity.pdbx_description
1 polymer ?
#
loop_
_entity_poly.entity_id
_entity_poly.type
_entity_poly.pdbx_seq_one_letter_code
_entity_poly.pdbx_strand_id
1 'polypeptide(L)'
;SPKQQAKMAEYCRLIFGDALLMDPLEKYPLEPGVPLPSPMDLMYKILVKNKKKSHKSADGSAKKKLSEQASNTCSDTSSMFEPSSPGAGEAEIESDDDDDYDDDCKKSSMDEGTAGSEAMATEEMSNLVNYIQPVKFESFEVSKKRNKSFEMSSFVETKGLEQLTKSPVEFVEYNKMQLSRIYPKGTRVDSSNYMPQVFWNAGCQMVALNFQTVDLSMQINMGMYEYNGKSGYRLKPEFMRRPDKHFDPFTESIVDGIVANTLSVKIISGQFLSDKKVGTYVEVDMFGLPVDTRRKALKTKTSQGNAVNPVWEEETIVFKKVVLPTLACLRLAVYEEGGKFIGHRILPVSAIRPGYHYICLRNERNQPLTLPALFVYIEVKDYVPDTYADVIEALSNPIRYVNLMEQRAKQLAALTLEDEEEVKKEIDHGDAPSEANNEPRPTPAENGVNCTASLTPKPTTQVVHSQPAPGSVKAPAKTEDLIQSVLTEVEAQTIEELKQQKSFVKLQKKHYKEMKDLVKRHHKKTTDLIKEHTAKYNEIQNDYLRRRAVLEKTAKRDSKKRSETGSPDHSSSTIEQELAALDSEMTQKLVELKEKQQQQLLNLRQEQYYSEKYQKREHIKLLIQKLTDVAEECQNSQLKKLKETCEKEKKELKKKMDKKRQEKITEAKSKDKNQMEEEKTEMIRSYIQEVVQYIKRLEDAQSKRQEKLVEKHKEIRQQILDEKPKVK
;
A
#
# COMPACT_ATOMS: atom_id res chain seq x y z
N SER A 1 -10.88 36.86 -36.81
CA SER A 1 -10.84 37.07 -38.28
C SER A 1 -9.58 36.44 -38.89
N PRO A 2 -9.50 36.20 -40.21
CA PRO A 2 -8.30 35.64 -40.84
C PRO A 2 -7.01 36.44 -40.56
N LYS A 3 -7.09 37.78 -40.62
CA LYS A 3 -5.98 38.69 -40.28
C LYS A 3 -5.44 38.47 -38.87
N GLN A 4 -6.31 38.23 -37.89
CA GLN A 4 -5.89 37.92 -36.52
C GLN A 4 -5.31 36.52 -36.39
N GLN A 5 -5.84 35.52 -37.09
CA GLN A 5 -5.29 34.16 -37.08
C GLN A 5 -3.87 34.12 -37.68
N ALA A 6 -3.63 34.83 -38.79
CA ALA A 6 -2.28 34.95 -39.37
C ALA A 6 -1.29 35.59 -38.38
N LYS A 7 -1.73 36.64 -37.68
CA LYS A 7 -0.93 37.29 -36.63
C LYS A 7 -0.65 36.37 -35.44
N MET A 8 -1.60 35.50 -35.06
CA MET A 8 -1.39 34.48 -34.03
C MET A 8 -0.34 33.45 -34.47
N ALA A 9 -0.39 33.00 -35.73
CA ALA A 9 0.60 32.07 -36.28
C ALA A 9 2.01 32.70 -36.28
N GLU A 10 2.12 33.97 -36.69
CA GLU A 10 3.36 34.74 -36.62
C GLU A 10 3.89 34.85 -35.18
N TYR A 11 3.03 35.18 -34.21
CA TYR A 11 3.42 35.21 -32.80
C TYR A 11 3.89 33.86 -32.29
N CYS A 12 3.25 32.75 -32.68
CA CYS A 12 3.72 31.43 -32.28
C CYS A 12 5.15 31.17 -32.79
N ARG A 13 5.43 31.49 -34.06
CA ARG A 13 6.78 31.33 -34.64
C ARG A 13 7.80 32.24 -33.96
N LEU A 14 7.46 33.51 -33.75
CA LEU A 14 8.36 34.51 -33.17
C LEU A 14 8.67 34.22 -31.70
N ILE A 15 7.66 33.87 -30.91
CA ILE A 15 7.80 33.71 -29.45
C ILE A 15 8.41 32.35 -29.10
N PHE A 16 7.94 31.28 -29.74
CA PHE A 16 8.37 29.93 -29.39
C PHE A 16 9.61 29.47 -30.18
N GLY A 17 9.89 30.07 -31.34
CA GLY A 17 11.07 29.76 -32.15
C GLY A 17 11.24 28.26 -32.38
N ASP A 18 12.44 27.74 -32.11
CA ASP A 18 12.80 26.34 -32.30
C ASP A 18 12.05 25.36 -31.38
N ALA A 19 11.41 25.85 -30.31
CA ALA A 19 10.56 25.02 -29.47
C ALA A 19 9.24 24.67 -30.17
N LEU A 20 8.77 25.48 -31.12
CA LEU A 20 7.56 25.19 -31.88
C LEU A 20 7.81 24.07 -32.90
N LEU A 21 7.09 22.96 -32.76
CA LEU A 21 7.15 21.89 -33.74
C LEU A 21 6.23 22.21 -34.91
N MET A 22 6.81 22.69 -36.01
CA MET A 22 6.07 22.98 -37.24
C MET A 22 5.94 21.72 -38.11
N ASP A 23 7.07 21.09 -38.43
CA ASP A 23 7.11 19.92 -39.30
C ASP A 23 7.10 18.60 -38.52
N PRO A 24 6.51 17.52 -39.07
CA PRO A 24 6.63 16.18 -38.51
C PRO A 24 8.08 15.71 -38.44
N LEU A 25 8.40 14.91 -37.43
CA LEU A 25 9.67 14.20 -37.33
C LEU A 25 9.75 13.12 -38.43
N GLU A 26 10.92 12.98 -39.06
CA GLU A 26 11.15 12.04 -40.18
C GLU A 26 10.77 10.59 -39.82
N LYS A 27 11.04 10.16 -38.58
CA LYS A 27 10.73 8.82 -38.09
C LYS A 27 9.22 8.55 -37.94
N TYR A 28 8.42 9.60 -37.83
CA TYR A 28 6.99 9.51 -37.55
C TYR A 28 6.20 10.37 -38.54
N PRO A 29 6.12 9.97 -39.83
CA PRO A 29 5.33 10.69 -40.82
C PRO A 29 3.83 10.65 -40.49
N LEU A 30 3.06 11.62 -40.99
CA LEU A 30 1.61 11.73 -40.75
C LEU A 30 0.81 10.79 -41.66
N GLU A 31 1.06 9.49 -41.53
CA GLU A 31 0.44 8.44 -42.34
C GLU A 31 -0.39 7.47 -41.48
N PRO A 32 -1.41 6.80 -42.04
CA PRO A 32 -2.15 5.77 -41.34
C PRO A 32 -1.24 4.62 -40.87
N GLY A 33 -1.46 4.14 -39.64
CA GLY A 33 -0.70 3.06 -39.02
C GLY A 33 0.60 3.49 -38.34
N VAL A 34 1.06 4.72 -38.55
CA VAL A 34 2.26 5.26 -37.87
C VAL A 34 1.89 5.69 -36.45
N PRO A 35 2.62 5.26 -35.41
CA PRO A 35 2.34 5.65 -34.04
C PRO A 35 2.76 7.11 -33.75
N LEU A 36 2.23 7.67 -32.67
CA LEU A 36 2.67 8.97 -32.17
C LEU A 36 4.14 8.92 -31.68
N PRO A 37 4.93 10.00 -31.83
CA PRO A 37 6.24 10.11 -31.23
C PRO A 37 6.18 9.98 -29.71
N SER A 38 7.27 9.51 -29.09
CA SER A 38 7.34 9.42 -27.63
C SER A 38 7.50 10.81 -27.00
N PRO A 39 7.15 10.99 -25.71
CA PRO A 39 7.46 12.23 -24.98
C PRO A 39 8.95 12.58 -24.98
N MET A 40 9.83 11.58 -25.11
CA MET A 40 11.28 11.78 -25.19
C MET A 40 11.70 12.34 -26.55
N ASP A 41 11.09 11.86 -27.64
CA ASP A 41 11.31 12.39 -29.00
C ASP A 41 10.84 13.86 -29.13
N LEU A 42 9.87 14.26 -28.30
CA LEU A 42 9.27 15.60 -28.28
C LEU A 42 9.77 16.49 -27.13
N MET A 43 10.92 16.15 -26.53
CA MET A 43 11.47 16.93 -25.43
C MET A 43 11.72 18.38 -25.85
N TYR A 44 11.29 19.33 -25.01
CA TYR A 44 11.35 20.78 -25.26
C TYR A 44 10.56 21.29 -26.47
N LYS A 45 9.60 20.50 -26.98
CA LYS A 45 8.73 20.91 -28.09
C LYS A 45 7.34 21.34 -27.63
N ILE A 46 6.79 22.32 -28.35
CA ILE A 46 5.43 22.84 -28.20
C ILE A 46 4.64 22.41 -29.44
N LEU A 47 3.51 21.75 -29.22
CA LEU A 47 2.61 21.28 -30.26
C LEU A 47 1.34 22.15 -30.27
N VAL A 48 0.88 22.52 -31.46
CA VAL A 48 -0.35 23.29 -31.63
C VAL A 48 -1.50 22.36 -31.94
N LYS A 49 -2.51 22.37 -31.07
CA LYS A 49 -3.81 21.76 -31.32
C LYS A 49 -4.75 22.82 -31.91
N ASN A 50 -5.03 22.74 -33.21
CA ASN A 50 -6.03 23.58 -33.87
C ASN A 50 -6.63 22.83 -35.08
N LYS A 51 -7.79 23.27 -35.60
CA LYS A 51 -8.37 22.68 -36.81
C LYS A 51 -7.36 22.75 -37.97
N LYS A 52 -7.24 21.66 -38.75
CA LYS A 52 -6.40 21.58 -39.95
C LYS A 52 -7.27 21.52 -41.20
N LYS A 53 -6.94 22.29 -42.22
CA LYS A 53 -7.56 22.14 -43.56
C LYS A 53 -6.96 20.92 -44.24
N SER A 54 -7.77 20.00 -44.75
CA SER A 54 -7.23 18.91 -45.58
C SER A 54 -6.77 19.50 -46.91
N HIS A 55 -5.49 19.36 -47.23
CA HIS A 55 -5.07 19.46 -48.62
C HIS A 55 -5.67 18.27 -49.37
N LYS A 56 -6.77 18.50 -50.12
CA LYS A 56 -7.06 17.61 -51.24
C LYS A 56 -5.89 17.78 -52.19
N SER A 57 -5.15 16.71 -52.45
CA SER A 57 -4.11 16.65 -53.46
C SER A 57 -4.66 17.26 -54.74
N ALA A 58 -4.06 18.36 -55.18
CA ALA A 58 -4.34 18.97 -56.46
C ALA A 58 -3.69 18.09 -57.53
N ASP A 59 -4.33 16.96 -57.82
CA ASP A 59 -4.10 16.19 -59.05
C ASP A 59 -5.47 15.71 -59.53
N GLY A 60 -6.00 16.42 -60.53
CA GLY A 60 -7.30 16.09 -61.12
C GLY A 60 -8.03 17.27 -61.74
N SER A 61 -7.58 17.68 -62.92
CA SER A 61 -8.39 18.23 -64.02
C SER A 61 -9.13 19.57 -63.80
N ALA A 62 -8.66 20.55 -64.57
CA ALA A 62 -9.36 21.78 -64.94
C ALA A 62 -10.76 21.59 -65.56
N LYS A 63 -11.50 22.71 -65.59
CA LYS A 63 -12.84 23.00 -66.16
C LYS A 63 -13.97 22.75 -65.15
N LYS A 64 -14.88 23.68 -64.84
CA LYS A 64 -15.50 24.68 -65.72
C LYS A 64 -16.31 25.71 -64.89
N LYS A 65 -16.18 26.97 -65.32
CA LYS A 65 -17.15 28.09 -65.33
C LYS A 65 -17.57 28.81 -64.03
N LEU A 66 -17.06 30.05 -63.98
CA LEU A 66 -17.69 31.29 -63.52
C LEU A 66 -19.20 31.37 -63.74
N SER A 67 -19.89 31.87 -62.72
CA SER A 67 -21.02 32.81 -62.83
C SER A 67 -20.95 33.75 -61.63
N GLU A 68 -20.65 35.01 -61.94
CA GLU A 68 -20.85 36.15 -61.06
C GLU A 68 -22.35 36.43 -60.93
N GLN A 69 -22.83 36.75 -59.74
CA GLN A 69 -23.64 37.96 -59.54
C GLN A 69 -23.72 38.33 -58.05
N ALA A 70 -23.34 39.56 -57.79
CA ALA A 70 -23.42 40.25 -56.52
C ALA A 70 -24.86 40.72 -56.25
N SER A 71 -25.29 40.69 -54.99
CA SER A 71 -26.05 41.79 -54.37
C SER A 71 -26.25 41.55 -52.88
N ASN A 72 -25.92 42.60 -52.12
CA ASN A 72 -26.23 42.85 -50.71
C ASN A 72 -27.71 42.57 -50.36
N THR A 73 -27.99 42.14 -49.13
CA THR A 73 -28.55 43.00 -48.05
C THR A 73 -28.90 42.16 -46.82
N CYS A 74 -28.60 42.71 -45.63
CA CYS A 74 -29.17 42.30 -44.35
C CYS A 74 -30.70 42.36 -44.38
N SER A 75 -31.39 41.46 -43.69
CA SER A 75 -32.36 41.81 -42.62
C SER A 75 -32.98 40.58 -41.98
N ASP A 76 -33.04 40.70 -40.66
CA ASP A 76 -33.79 40.00 -39.62
C ASP A 76 -35.25 39.59 -39.91
N THR A 77 -35.72 38.71 -39.01
CA THR A 77 -37.09 38.51 -38.48
C THR A 77 -37.99 37.40 -39.06
N SER A 78 -38.13 36.36 -38.22
CA SER A 78 -39.37 35.76 -37.72
C SER A 78 -40.66 35.84 -38.55
N SER A 79 -41.28 34.68 -38.85
CA SER A 79 -42.42 34.17 -38.07
C SER A 79 -43.17 33.04 -38.79
N MET A 80 -43.30 31.95 -38.03
CA MET A 80 -44.26 30.85 -37.94
C MET A 80 -45.66 30.94 -38.64
N PHE A 81 -46.21 29.73 -38.87
CA PHE A 81 -47.59 29.27 -39.22
C PHE A 81 -47.95 29.18 -40.72
N GLU A 82 -47.98 27.98 -41.33
CA GLU A 82 -49.05 26.94 -41.38
C GLU A 82 -50.26 27.30 -42.29
N PRO A 83 -51.10 26.35 -42.74
CA PRO A 83 -50.87 25.00 -43.31
C PRO A 83 -51.72 24.79 -44.60
N SER A 84 -51.59 23.64 -45.30
CA SER A 84 -52.70 22.90 -45.98
C SER A 84 -52.20 21.84 -46.98
N SER A 85 -52.63 20.60 -46.76
CA SER A 85 -52.47 19.36 -47.54
C SER A 85 -53.39 19.31 -48.81
N PRO A 86 -53.72 18.14 -49.44
CA PRO A 86 -53.08 16.80 -49.51
C PRO A 86 -53.01 16.23 -50.97
N GLY A 87 -52.35 15.07 -51.16
CA GLY A 87 -52.40 14.36 -52.45
C GLY A 87 -51.75 12.97 -52.49
N ALA A 88 -52.44 11.98 -51.92
CA ALA A 88 -52.60 10.56 -52.29
C ALA A 88 -51.42 9.69 -52.82
N GLY A 89 -51.22 8.53 -52.18
CA GLY A 89 -50.58 7.34 -52.78
C GLY A 89 -50.02 6.32 -51.76
N GLU A 90 -50.83 5.32 -51.43
CA GLU A 90 -50.64 4.10 -50.59
C GLU A 90 -49.40 3.24 -51.02
N ALA A 91 -48.78 2.31 -50.27
CA ALA A 91 -49.14 1.50 -49.10
C ALA A 91 -47.88 0.92 -48.37
N GLU A 92 -47.95 0.95 -47.03
CA GLU A 92 -47.52 0.02 -45.95
C GLU A 92 -46.32 -0.97 -46.08
N ILE A 93 -45.44 -0.94 -45.06
CA ILE A 93 -45.25 -2.00 -44.04
C ILE A 93 -44.64 -1.34 -42.78
N GLU A 94 -45.23 -1.66 -41.63
CA GLU A 94 -44.90 -1.18 -40.28
C GLU A 94 -43.54 -1.66 -39.76
N SER A 95 -42.82 -0.78 -39.07
CA SER A 95 -42.02 -1.12 -37.90
C SER A 95 -42.11 0.03 -36.90
N ASP A 96 -42.88 -0.23 -35.84
CA ASP A 96 -42.89 0.49 -34.57
C ASP A 96 -41.46 0.50 -33.99
N ASP A 97 -40.91 1.69 -33.68
CA ASP A 97 -39.90 1.93 -32.62
C ASP A 97 -39.43 3.41 -32.61
N ASP A 98 -39.94 4.13 -31.60
CA ASP A 98 -39.31 5.18 -30.78
C ASP A 98 -38.75 6.49 -31.41
N ASP A 99 -39.62 7.49 -31.45
CA ASP A 99 -39.34 8.93 -31.61
C ASP A 99 -38.76 9.59 -30.33
N ASP A 100 -37.67 9.05 -29.75
CA ASP A 100 -37.05 9.61 -28.51
C ASP A 100 -35.64 10.22 -28.72
N TYR A 101 -35.17 10.35 -29.98
CA TYR A 101 -33.77 10.75 -30.27
C TYR A 101 -33.52 12.25 -30.50
N ASP A 102 -34.55 13.10 -30.59
CA ASP A 102 -34.36 14.50 -31.00
C ASP A 102 -34.12 15.50 -29.85
N ASP A 103 -34.38 15.13 -28.58
CA ASP A 103 -34.12 16.01 -27.43
C ASP A 103 -32.65 15.99 -26.96
N ASP A 104 -31.96 14.84 -27.09
CA ASP A 104 -30.59 14.66 -26.62
C ASP A 104 -29.55 15.43 -27.45
N CYS A 105 -29.80 15.62 -28.75
CA CYS A 105 -28.89 16.37 -29.63
C CYS A 105 -28.78 17.85 -29.24
N LYS A 106 -29.90 18.49 -28.82
CA LYS A 106 -29.91 19.91 -28.39
C LYS A 106 -29.24 20.12 -27.04
N LYS A 107 -29.43 19.19 -26.10
CA LYS A 107 -28.84 19.24 -24.76
C LYS A 107 -27.30 19.13 -24.81
N SER A 108 -26.80 18.26 -25.71
CA SER A 108 -25.36 18.05 -25.90
C SER A 108 -24.63 19.30 -26.41
N SER A 109 -25.26 20.12 -27.26
CA SER A 109 -24.69 21.35 -27.81
C SER A 109 -24.57 22.47 -26.75
N MET A 110 -25.45 22.46 -25.75
CA MET A 110 -25.47 23.49 -24.71
C MET A 110 -24.37 23.26 -23.65
N ASP A 111 -24.07 21.99 -23.36
CA ASP A 111 -22.99 21.59 -22.44
C ASP A 111 -21.59 21.81 -22.99
N GLU A 112 -21.40 21.80 -24.31
CA GLU A 112 -20.11 22.07 -24.96
C GLU A 112 -19.67 23.55 -24.84
N GLY A 113 -20.59 24.45 -24.49
CA GLY A 113 -20.33 25.88 -24.36
C GLY A 113 -19.78 26.47 -25.66
N THR A 114 -18.81 27.38 -25.55
CA THR A 114 -18.21 28.05 -26.72
C THR A 114 -17.37 27.12 -27.60
N ALA A 115 -17.03 25.92 -27.14
CA ALA A 115 -16.30 24.94 -27.95
C ALA A 115 -17.18 24.35 -29.07
N GLY A 116 -18.51 24.40 -28.94
CA GLY A 116 -19.44 23.91 -29.97
C GLY A 116 -19.40 24.72 -31.27
N SER A 117 -18.90 25.96 -31.25
CA SER A 117 -18.87 26.88 -32.39
C SER A 117 -17.48 27.49 -32.65
N GLU A 118 -16.49 26.64 -32.95
CA GLU A 118 -15.15 27.10 -33.35
C GLU A 118 -15.09 27.58 -34.81
N ALA A 119 -14.46 28.73 -35.04
CA ALA A 119 -14.21 29.30 -36.37
C ALA A 119 -13.42 28.36 -37.29
N MET A 120 -13.56 28.54 -38.60
CA MET A 120 -12.74 27.81 -39.58
C MET A 120 -11.26 28.24 -39.49
N ALA A 121 -10.36 27.27 -39.61
CA ALA A 121 -8.92 27.52 -39.60
C ALA A 121 -8.44 28.12 -40.93
N THR A 122 -7.59 29.13 -40.81
CA THR A 122 -6.78 29.68 -41.91
C THR A 122 -5.60 28.75 -42.23
N GLU A 123 -5.01 28.92 -43.40
CA GLU A 123 -3.87 28.11 -43.84
C GLU A 123 -2.66 28.29 -42.91
N GLU A 124 -2.40 29.52 -42.49
CA GLU A 124 -1.25 29.89 -41.65
C GLU A 124 -1.27 29.20 -40.28
N MET A 125 -2.46 29.04 -39.69
CA MET A 125 -2.65 28.31 -38.44
C MET A 125 -2.68 26.79 -38.65
N SER A 126 -3.24 26.34 -39.78
CA SER A 126 -3.30 24.92 -40.16
C SER A 126 -1.91 24.31 -40.37
N ASN A 127 -0.96 25.11 -40.88
CA ASN A 127 0.42 24.68 -41.11
C ASN A 127 1.22 24.43 -39.82
N LEU A 128 0.73 24.87 -38.66
CA LEU A 128 1.36 24.60 -37.36
C LEU A 128 0.89 23.28 -36.72
N VAL A 129 -0.10 22.59 -37.33
CA VAL A 129 -0.76 21.42 -36.74
C VAL A 129 -0.22 20.13 -37.36
N ASN A 130 0.31 19.25 -36.52
CA ASN A 130 0.86 17.94 -36.90
C ASN A 130 0.24 16.79 -36.09
N TYR A 131 0.88 16.33 -35.01
CA TYR A 131 0.54 15.13 -34.26
C TYR A 131 -0.71 15.24 -33.38
N ILE A 132 -1.22 16.45 -33.17
CA ILE A 132 -2.41 16.71 -32.35
C ILE A 132 -3.47 17.40 -33.22
N GLN A 133 -3.99 16.68 -34.21
CA GLN A 133 -5.01 17.19 -35.12
C GLN A 133 -6.42 16.90 -34.55
N PRO A 134 -7.15 17.92 -34.04
CA PRO A 134 -8.52 17.74 -33.60
C PRO A 134 -9.46 17.46 -34.77
N VAL A 135 -10.23 16.38 -34.67
CA VAL A 135 -11.30 16.02 -35.61
C VAL A 135 -12.62 15.85 -34.86
N LYS A 136 -13.75 15.98 -35.58
CA LYS A 136 -15.06 15.64 -35.02
C LYS A 136 -15.12 14.12 -34.85
N PHE A 137 -15.45 13.66 -33.65
CA PHE A 137 -15.65 12.25 -33.39
C PHE A 137 -16.95 11.77 -34.05
N GLU A 138 -16.87 10.65 -34.78
CA GLU A 138 -18.02 9.99 -35.42
C GLU A 138 -18.36 8.71 -34.65
N SER A 139 -17.47 7.71 -34.69
CA SER A 139 -17.55 6.50 -33.87
C SER A 139 -16.17 5.88 -33.67
N PHE A 140 -16.07 4.90 -32.76
CA PHE A 140 -14.83 4.16 -32.53
C PHE A 140 -14.46 3.31 -33.75
N GLU A 141 -15.44 2.71 -34.45
CA GLU A 141 -15.21 1.90 -35.65
C GLU A 141 -14.66 2.75 -36.79
N VAL A 142 -15.20 3.95 -37.01
CA VAL A 142 -14.71 4.86 -38.06
C VAL A 142 -13.27 5.28 -37.76
N SER A 143 -12.98 5.64 -36.51
CA SER A 143 -11.63 6.05 -36.08
C SER A 143 -10.62 4.91 -36.26
N LYS A 144 -11.00 3.68 -35.88
CA LYS A 144 -10.19 2.47 -36.06
C LYS A 144 -9.96 2.15 -37.54
N LYS A 145 -10.98 2.29 -38.40
CA LYS A 145 -10.85 2.11 -39.86
C LYS A 145 -9.94 3.15 -40.51
N ARG A 146 -9.99 4.42 -40.07
CA ARG A 146 -9.09 5.48 -40.55
C ARG A 146 -7.64 5.23 -40.14
N ASN A 147 -7.42 4.63 -38.97
CA ASN A 147 -6.11 4.22 -38.46
C ASN A 147 -5.06 5.35 -38.42
N LYS A 148 -5.45 6.57 -38.03
CA LYS A 148 -4.54 7.73 -37.99
C LYS A 148 -4.27 8.17 -36.56
N SER A 149 -3.09 7.84 -36.04
CA SER A 149 -2.72 8.13 -34.64
C SER A 149 -2.62 9.62 -34.31
N PHE A 150 -2.34 10.47 -35.32
CA PHE A 150 -2.26 11.92 -35.17
C PHE A 150 -3.63 12.63 -35.13
N GLU A 151 -4.71 11.94 -35.51
CA GLU A 151 -6.08 12.45 -35.32
C GLU A 151 -6.50 12.22 -33.86
N MET A 152 -7.06 13.25 -33.23
CA MET A 152 -7.53 13.20 -31.86
C MET A 152 -8.90 13.85 -31.72
N SER A 153 -9.65 13.46 -30.69
CA SER A 153 -10.99 13.99 -30.43
C SER A 153 -11.07 14.62 -29.04
N SER A 154 -11.86 15.69 -28.93
CA SER A 154 -12.17 16.34 -27.66
C SER A 154 -13.63 16.10 -27.29
N PHE A 155 -13.88 15.67 -26.05
CA PHE A 155 -15.20 15.35 -25.53
C PHE A 155 -15.49 16.23 -24.32
N VAL A 156 -16.67 16.83 -24.28
CA VAL A 156 -17.23 17.36 -23.03
C VAL A 156 -17.48 16.18 -22.07
N GLU A 157 -17.38 16.40 -20.76
CA GLU A 157 -17.48 15.32 -19.77
C GLU A 157 -18.75 14.47 -19.90
N THR A 158 -19.87 15.05 -20.34
CA THR A 158 -21.15 14.35 -20.56
C THR A 158 -21.06 13.36 -21.72
N LYS A 159 -20.57 13.81 -22.88
CA LYS A 159 -20.31 12.93 -24.03
C LYS A 159 -19.24 11.89 -23.72
N GLY A 160 -18.18 12.27 -23.02
CA GLY A 160 -17.15 11.32 -22.59
C GLY A 160 -17.72 10.23 -21.69
N LEU A 161 -18.61 10.60 -20.76
CA LEU A 161 -19.27 9.65 -19.86
C LEU A 161 -20.22 8.73 -20.62
N GLU A 162 -20.99 9.28 -21.57
CA GLU A 162 -21.86 8.49 -22.44
C GLU A 162 -21.08 7.41 -23.21
N GLN A 163 -19.97 7.79 -23.85
CA GLN A 163 -19.09 6.84 -24.56
C GLN A 163 -18.51 5.79 -23.61
N LEU A 164 -18.11 6.20 -22.40
CA LEU A 164 -17.62 5.27 -21.39
C LEU A 164 -18.69 4.28 -20.93
N THR A 165 -19.95 4.70 -20.83
CA THR A 165 -21.05 3.80 -20.42
C THR A 165 -21.54 2.90 -21.54
N LYS A 166 -21.56 3.38 -22.79
CA LYS A 166 -22.07 2.62 -23.94
C LYS A 166 -21.04 1.66 -24.52
N SER A 167 -19.78 2.09 -24.60
CA SER A 167 -18.71 1.36 -25.31
C SER A 167 -17.36 1.50 -24.57
N PRO A 168 -17.26 0.97 -23.33
CA PRO A 168 -16.07 1.16 -22.49
C PRO A 168 -14.79 0.53 -23.05
N VAL A 169 -14.90 -0.68 -23.60
CA VAL A 169 -13.75 -1.44 -24.11
C VAL A 169 -13.21 -0.77 -25.37
N GLU A 170 -14.09 -0.37 -26.27
CA GLU A 170 -13.77 0.36 -27.50
C GLU A 170 -13.08 1.68 -27.18
N PHE A 171 -13.49 2.37 -26.12
CA PHE A 171 -12.84 3.60 -25.69
C PHE A 171 -11.41 3.37 -25.19
N VAL A 172 -11.17 2.28 -24.45
CA VAL A 172 -9.81 1.88 -24.05
C VAL A 172 -8.96 1.56 -25.27
N GLU A 173 -9.50 0.81 -26.24
CA GLU A 173 -8.81 0.47 -27.50
C GLU A 173 -8.45 1.71 -28.32
N TYR A 174 -9.39 2.65 -28.48
CA TYR A 174 -9.15 3.94 -29.14
C TYR A 174 -7.97 4.68 -28.50
N ASN A 175 -7.92 4.70 -27.17
CA ASN A 175 -6.88 5.41 -26.41
C ASN A 175 -5.51 4.72 -26.41
N LYS A 176 -5.35 3.52 -27.01
CA LYS A 176 -4.02 2.92 -27.21
C LYS A 176 -3.26 3.59 -28.35
N MET A 177 -3.97 3.98 -29.40
CA MET A 177 -3.40 4.52 -30.63
C MET A 177 -3.59 6.03 -30.77
N GLN A 178 -4.74 6.56 -30.34
CA GLN A 178 -5.12 7.95 -30.51
C GLN A 178 -5.24 8.67 -29.15
N LEU A 179 -5.23 10.00 -29.22
CA LEU A 179 -5.43 10.85 -28.05
C LEU A 179 -6.91 11.22 -27.88
N SER A 180 -7.36 11.27 -26.64
CA SER A 180 -8.63 11.88 -26.23
C SER A 180 -8.38 13.00 -25.23
N ARG A 181 -9.13 14.10 -25.40
CA ARG A 181 -9.19 15.19 -24.44
C ARG A 181 -10.58 15.26 -23.82
N ILE A 182 -10.66 15.25 -22.50
CA ILE A 182 -11.91 15.47 -21.76
C ILE A 182 -11.88 16.86 -21.13
N TYR A 183 -13.00 17.58 -21.14
CA TYR A 183 -13.12 18.88 -20.48
C TYR A 183 -14.46 19.06 -19.76
N PRO A 184 -14.51 19.92 -18.71
CA PRO A 184 -15.71 20.11 -17.92
C PRO A 184 -16.85 20.72 -18.75
N LYS A 185 -18.09 20.35 -18.46
CA LYS A 185 -19.28 20.93 -19.11
C LYS A 185 -19.50 22.39 -18.73
N GLY A 186 -20.10 23.15 -19.63
CA GLY A 186 -20.37 24.59 -19.46
C GLY A 186 -21.25 24.94 -18.26
N THR A 187 -22.08 24.00 -17.78
CA THR A 187 -22.93 24.21 -16.60
C THR A 187 -22.14 24.32 -15.28
N ARG A 188 -20.84 23.98 -15.26
CA ARG A 188 -19.95 24.19 -14.11
C ARG A 188 -19.40 25.62 -14.05
N VAL A 189 -20.31 26.59 -13.95
CA VAL A 189 -20.00 28.03 -13.92
C VAL A 189 -19.16 28.43 -12.71
N ASP A 190 -19.24 27.65 -11.63
CA ASP A 190 -18.43 27.79 -10.41
C ASP A 190 -16.99 27.26 -10.56
N SER A 191 -16.62 26.79 -11.76
CA SER A 191 -15.34 26.14 -12.03
C SER A 191 -15.09 24.86 -11.21
N SER A 192 -16.15 24.15 -10.78
CA SER A 192 -16.01 22.83 -10.15
C SER A 192 -15.36 21.81 -11.09
N ASN A 193 -14.74 20.77 -10.54
CA ASN A 193 -14.15 19.67 -11.33
C ASN A 193 -14.99 18.39 -11.28
N TYR A 194 -14.95 17.63 -12.37
CA TYR A 194 -15.35 16.23 -12.39
C TYR A 194 -14.22 15.34 -11.86
N MET A 195 -14.51 14.07 -11.54
CA MET A 195 -13.51 13.13 -11.03
C MET A 195 -12.63 12.58 -12.18
N PRO A 196 -11.33 12.91 -12.26
CA PRO A 196 -10.50 12.53 -13.41
C PRO A 196 -10.28 11.02 -13.54
N GLN A 197 -10.33 10.30 -12.41
CA GLN A 197 -10.17 8.84 -12.37
C GLN A 197 -11.15 8.12 -13.31
N VAL A 198 -12.38 8.65 -13.47
CA VAL A 198 -13.40 8.08 -14.36
C VAL A 198 -12.86 7.91 -15.78
N PHE A 199 -12.17 8.92 -16.32
CA PHE A 199 -11.66 8.89 -17.68
C PHE A 199 -10.24 8.30 -17.77
N TRP A 200 -9.45 8.35 -16.70
CA TRP A 200 -8.21 7.58 -16.64
C TRP A 200 -8.46 6.07 -16.70
N ASN A 201 -9.57 5.59 -16.15
CA ASN A 201 -10.00 4.18 -16.27
C ASN A 201 -10.25 3.78 -17.74
N ALA A 202 -10.69 4.72 -18.59
CA ALA A 202 -10.85 4.52 -20.03
C ALA A 202 -9.54 4.74 -20.83
N GLY A 203 -8.46 5.13 -20.15
CA GLY A 203 -7.16 5.39 -20.77
C GLY A 203 -7.03 6.77 -21.43
N CYS A 204 -7.96 7.68 -21.19
CA CYS A 204 -7.93 9.05 -21.70
C CYS A 204 -6.71 9.81 -21.14
N GLN A 205 -6.01 10.52 -22.01
CA GLN A 205 -4.71 11.11 -21.68
C GLN A 205 -4.83 12.57 -21.22
N MET A 206 -5.61 13.38 -21.93
CA MET A 206 -5.77 14.81 -21.64
C MET A 206 -7.07 15.08 -20.88
N VAL A 207 -7.13 14.64 -19.63
CA VAL A 207 -8.28 14.85 -18.74
C VAL A 207 -8.16 16.23 -18.09
N ALA A 208 -8.71 17.26 -18.74
CA ALA A 208 -8.52 18.66 -18.37
C ALA A 208 -9.41 19.06 -17.18
N LEU A 209 -8.81 19.77 -16.21
CA LEU A 209 -9.45 20.24 -14.99
C LEU A 209 -9.24 21.75 -14.82
N ASN A 210 -10.08 22.37 -14.00
CA ASN A 210 -10.05 23.75 -13.57
C ASN A 210 -9.04 23.94 -12.42
N PHE A 211 -7.80 24.33 -12.75
CA PHE A 211 -6.70 24.50 -11.79
C PHE A 211 -6.95 25.58 -10.73
N GLN A 212 -7.82 26.55 -11.02
CA GLN A 212 -8.23 27.59 -10.09
C GLN A 212 -9.02 27.06 -8.88
N THR A 213 -9.67 25.89 -9.03
CA THR A 213 -10.49 25.27 -7.98
C THR A 213 -9.77 24.04 -7.43
N VAL A 214 -9.27 24.13 -6.20
CA VAL A 214 -8.48 23.06 -5.56
C VAL A 214 -9.37 22.09 -4.77
N ASP A 215 -10.38 21.54 -5.45
CA ASP A 215 -11.27 20.52 -4.91
C ASP A 215 -10.60 19.13 -4.86
N LEU A 216 -11.35 18.10 -4.41
CA LEU A 216 -10.85 16.73 -4.30
C LEU A 216 -10.24 16.21 -5.62
N SER A 217 -10.87 16.51 -6.75
CA SER A 217 -10.41 16.09 -8.06
C SER A 217 -9.06 16.70 -8.39
N MET A 218 -8.89 18.00 -8.12
CA MET A 218 -7.60 18.68 -8.32
C MET A 218 -6.53 18.18 -7.34
N GLN A 219 -6.89 17.90 -6.09
CA GLN A 219 -5.98 17.28 -5.11
C GLN A 219 -5.44 15.95 -5.65
N ILE A 220 -6.32 15.06 -6.13
CA ILE A 220 -5.95 13.78 -6.75
C ILE A 220 -5.00 13.99 -7.94
N ASN A 221 -5.32 14.93 -8.82
CA ASN A 221 -4.49 15.26 -9.97
C ASN A 221 -3.07 15.72 -9.56
N MET A 222 -2.96 16.70 -8.66
CA MET A 222 -1.67 17.20 -8.18
C MET A 222 -0.88 16.14 -7.41
N GLY A 223 -1.55 15.27 -6.66
CA GLY A 223 -0.93 14.16 -5.95
C GLY A 223 -0.40 13.09 -6.90
N MET A 224 -1.18 12.70 -7.90
CA MET A 224 -0.80 11.67 -8.86
C MET A 224 0.33 12.12 -9.79
N TYR A 225 0.35 13.38 -10.23
CA TYR A 225 1.40 13.94 -11.09
C TYR A 225 2.64 14.45 -10.33
N GLU A 226 2.69 14.29 -9.00
CA GLU A 226 3.95 14.43 -8.27
C GLU A 226 4.96 13.33 -8.66
N TYR A 227 4.44 12.14 -8.92
CA TYR A 227 5.23 10.96 -9.28
C TYR A 227 5.79 11.09 -10.70
N ASN A 228 6.80 10.27 -11.03
CA ASN A 228 7.56 10.37 -12.27
C ASN A 228 8.27 11.73 -12.45
N GLY A 229 8.89 12.21 -11.37
CA GLY A 229 9.75 13.39 -11.39
C GLY A 229 9.03 14.71 -11.68
N LYS A 230 7.71 14.80 -11.42
CA LYS A 230 6.87 15.97 -11.76
C LYS A 230 6.91 16.36 -13.24
N SER A 231 7.13 15.38 -14.12
CA SER A 231 7.21 15.60 -15.57
C SER A 231 5.89 16.01 -16.22
N GLY A 232 4.75 15.80 -15.54
CA GLY A 232 3.42 15.95 -16.14
C GLY A 232 2.99 14.76 -17.00
N TYR A 233 3.81 13.71 -17.11
CA TYR A 233 3.49 12.48 -17.82
C TYR A 233 3.53 11.27 -16.89
N ARG A 234 2.56 10.37 -17.04
CA ARG A 234 2.56 9.06 -16.37
C ARG A 234 2.22 7.97 -17.36
N LEU A 235 3.04 6.92 -17.36
CA LEU A 235 2.83 5.77 -18.21
C LEU A 235 1.58 5.01 -17.76
N LYS A 236 0.65 4.77 -18.70
CA LYS A 236 -0.53 3.93 -18.46
C LYS A 236 -0.12 2.50 -18.12
N PRO A 237 -0.94 1.74 -17.37
CA PRO A 237 -0.71 0.32 -17.16
C PRO A 237 -0.60 -0.48 -18.46
N GLU A 238 0.07 -1.64 -18.43
CA GLU A 238 0.45 -2.40 -19.62
C GLU A 238 -0.73 -2.83 -20.50
N PHE A 239 -1.77 -3.40 -19.89
CA PHE A 239 -2.99 -3.87 -20.55
C PHE A 239 -3.81 -2.72 -21.20
N MET A 240 -3.58 -1.47 -20.79
CA MET A 240 -4.18 -0.28 -21.42
C MET A 240 -3.32 0.29 -22.57
N ARG A 241 -2.24 -0.40 -22.95
CA ARG A 241 -1.32 0.02 -24.02
C ARG A 241 -1.09 -1.08 -25.05
N ARG A 242 -1.16 -2.35 -24.64
CA ARG A 242 -0.91 -3.50 -25.50
C ARG A 242 -2.03 -3.71 -26.52
N PRO A 243 -1.74 -3.84 -27.83
CA PRO A 243 -2.76 -4.00 -28.86
C PRO A 243 -3.45 -5.37 -28.81
N ASP A 244 -2.81 -6.38 -28.24
CA ASP A 244 -3.31 -7.76 -28.17
C ASP A 244 -4.18 -8.07 -26.94
N LYS A 245 -4.30 -7.11 -26.00
CA LYS A 245 -5.03 -7.29 -24.74
C LYS A 245 -6.23 -6.37 -24.69
N HIS A 246 -7.43 -6.93 -24.56
CA HIS A 246 -8.64 -6.15 -24.33
C HIS A 246 -8.84 -5.95 -22.83
N PHE A 247 -9.37 -4.80 -22.43
CA PHE A 247 -9.56 -4.47 -21.03
C PHE A 247 -10.89 -3.74 -20.84
N ASP A 248 -11.75 -4.31 -19.99
CA ASP A 248 -12.99 -3.68 -19.55
C ASP A 248 -12.75 -2.91 -18.24
N PRO A 249 -12.88 -1.58 -18.22
CA PRO A 249 -12.73 -0.77 -17.01
C PRO A 249 -13.81 -1.03 -15.94
N PHE A 250 -14.90 -1.73 -16.25
CA PHE A 250 -15.95 -2.11 -15.31
C PHE A 250 -15.84 -3.54 -14.78
N THR A 251 -14.79 -4.28 -15.15
CA THR A 251 -14.58 -5.65 -14.67
C THR A 251 -14.59 -5.73 -13.14
N GLU A 252 -15.37 -6.66 -12.60
CA GLU A 252 -15.40 -6.93 -11.16
C GLU A 252 -14.47 -8.07 -10.75
N SER A 253 -14.09 -8.93 -11.68
CA SER A 253 -13.20 -10.08 -11.47
C SER A 253 -11.73 -9.68 -11.66
N ILE A 254 -10.84 -10.51 -11.12
CA ILE A 254 -9.41 -10.39 -11.42
C ILE A 254 -9.19 -10.64 -12.91
N VAL A 255 -8.37 -9.81 -13.54
CA VAL A 255 -8.08 -9.90 -14.97
C VAL A 255 -6.83 -10.75 -15.16
N ASP A 256 -6.87 -11.67 -16.11
CA ASP A 256 -5.72 -12.53 -16.42
C ASP A 256 -4.48 -11.71 -16.81
N GLY A 257 -3.33 -12.08 -16.23
CA GLY A 257 -2.07 -11.36 -16.35
C GLY A 257 -1.92 -10.11 -15.46
N ILE A 258 -2.93 -9.77 -14.65
CA ILE A 258 -2.85 -8.68 -13.67
C ILE A 258 -2.76 -9.25 -12.26
N VAL A 259 -1.69 -8.92 -11.54
CA VAL A 259 -1.56 -9.26 -10.12
C VAL A 259 -2.37 -8.26 -9.30
N ALA A 260 -3.54 -8.69 -8.84
CA ALA A 260 -4.36 -7.93 -7.89
C ALA A 260 -3.69 -7.88 -6.52
N ASN A 261 -4.00 -6.85 -5.71
CA ASN A 261 -3.44 -6.71 -4.35
C ASN A 261 -4.52 -6.68 -3.27
N THR A 262 -4.13 -7.07 -2.07
CA THR A 262 -4.81 -6.76 -0.81
C THR A 262 -4.03 -5.67 -0.10
N LEU A 263 -4.69 -4.55 0.21
CA LEU A 263 -4.09 -3.42 0.92
C LEU A 263 -4.76 -3.25 2.28
N SER A 264 -3.98 -3.23 3.34
CA SER A 264 -4.48 -3.00 4.71
C SER A 264 -3.79 -1.77 5.30
N VAL A 265 -4.56 -0.85 5.88
CA VAL A 265 -4.08 0.40 6.45
C VAL A 265 -4.59 0.53 7.87
N LYS A 266 -3.67 0.61 8.83
CA LYS A 266 -3.98 0.90 10.24
C LYS A 266 -3.49 2.30 10.57
N ILE A 267 -4.43 3.19 10.87
CA ILE A 267 -4.12 4.53 11.38
C ILE A 267 -3.81 4.38 12.87
N ILE A 268 -2.61 4.76 13.31
CA ILE A 268 -2.16 4.56 14.69
C ILE A 268 -2.23 5.88 15.46
N SER A 269 -1.57 6.93 14.95
CA SER A 269 -1.52 8.22 15.62
C SER A 269 -1.23 9.36 14.65
N GLY A 270 -1.39 10.59 15.13
CA GLY A 270 -1.02 11.80 14.43
C GLY A 270 -0.11 12.68 15.29
N GLN A 271 0.61 13.59 14.65
CA GLN A 271 1.53 14.51 15.31
C GLN A 271 1.33 15.92 14.77
N PHE A 272 1.21 16.89 15.67
CA PHE A 272 1.14 18.32 15.40
C PHE A 272 0.13 18.70 14.31
N LEU A 273 -1.08 18.14 14.37
CA LEU A 273 -2.10 18.30 13.32
C LEU A 273 -2.75 19.67 13.35
N SER A 274 -2.97 20.24 14.54
CA SER A 274 -3.50 21.59 14.72
C SER A 274 -2.82 22.25 15.92
N ASP A 275 -2.74 23.58 15.88
CA ASP A 275 -2.32 24.44 16.99
C ASP A 275 -3.45 24.64 18.02
N LYS A 276 -4.70 24.34 17.63
CA LYS A 276 -5.89 24.43 18.49
C LYS A 276 -6.14 23.14 19.26
N LYS A 277 -6.76 23.28 20.43
CA LYS A 277 -7.37 22.15 21.15
C LYS A 277 -8.70 21.78 20.49
N VAL A 278 -8.63 20.97 19.44
CA VAL A 278 -9.79 20.50 18.67
C VAL A 278 -9.66 19.00 18.43
N GLY A 279 -10.79 18.30 18.32
CA GLY A 279 -10.78 16.92 17.87
C GLY A 279 -10.32 16.81 16.43
N THR A 280 -9.68 15.70 16.07
CA THR A 280 -9.25 15.42 14.70
C THR A 280 -9.60 13.99 14.31
N TYR A 281 -9.90 13.79 13.04
CA TYR A 281 -10.16 12.47 12.47
C TYR A 281 -9.48 12.32 11.11
N VAL A 282 -9.27 11.07 10.71
CA VAL A 282 -8.63 10.70 9.44
C VAL A 282 -9.65 9.99 8.56
N GLU A 283 -9.76 10.43 7.30
CA GLU A 283 -10.48 9.73 6.24
C GLU A 283 -9.49 8.97 5.36
N VAL A 284 -9.83 7.74 5.02
CA VAL A 284 -9.06 6.86 4.15
C VAL A 284 -9.91 6.50 2.93
N ASP A 285 -9.54 7.00 1.77
CA ASP A 285 -10.22 6.74 0.50
C ASP A 285 -9.30 5.97 -0.46
N MET A 286 -9.89 5.16 -1.34
CA MET A 286 -9.21 4.56 -2.48
C MET A 286 -9.90 4.99 -3.78
N PHE A 287 -9.11 5.40 -4.78
CA PHE A 287 -9.57 5.75 -6.12
C PHE A 287 -8.86 4.87 -7.13
N GLY A 288 -9.60 4.34 -8.10
CA GLY A 288 -9.07 3.43 -9.13
C GLY A 288 -10.18 3.07 -10.11
N LEU A 289 -10.25 1.80 -10.51
CA LEU A 289 -11.43 1.27 -11.19
C LEU A 289 -12.70 1.45 -10.32
N PRO A 290 -13.91 1.40 -10.89
CA PRO A 290 -15.15 1.43 -10.11
C PRO A 290 -15.17 0.37 -9.01
N VAL A 291 -14.73 -0.86 -9.31
CA VAL A 291 -14.65 -1.97 -8.35
C VAL A 291 -13.65 -1.71 -7.20
N ASP A 292 -12.57 -0.98 -7.47
CA ASP A 292 -11.50 -0.66 -6.50
C ASP A 292 -11.82 0.60 -5.69
N THR A 293 -12.67 1.48 -6.22
CA THR A 293 -12.98 2.76 -5.61
C THR A 293 -13.83 2.57 -4.36
N ARG A 294 -13.37 3.15 -3.26
CA ARG A 294 -14.07 3.18 -1.96
C ARG A 294 -13.89 4.57 -1.37
N ARG A 295 -14.99 5.32 -1.25
CA ARG A 295 -14.98 6.72 -0.77
C ARG A 295 -15.81 6.86 0.49
N LYS A 296 -15.40 7.76 1.40
CA LYS A 296 -16.15 8.18 2.59
C LYS A 296 -16.64 7.05 3.52
N ALA A 297 -16.19 5.82 3.28
CA ALA A 297 -16.65 4.64 4.01
C ALA A 297 -15.80 4.37 5.26
N LEU A 298 -14.60 4.95 5.33
CA LEU A 298 -13.57 4.57 6.28
C LEU A 298 -12.99 5.83 6.91
N LYS A 299 -13.61 6.24 8.03
CA LYS A 299 -13.18 7.38 8.84
C LYS A 299 -12.87 6.92 10.25
N THR A 300 -11.86 7.52 10.86
CA THR A 300 -11.60 7.31 12.28
C THR A 300 -12.58 8.07 13.14
N LYS A 301 -12.71 7.65 14.39
CA LYS A 301 -13.31 8.39 15.48
C LYS A 301 -12.53 9.69 15.67
N THR A 302 -13.27 10.75 15.98
CA THR A 302 -12.71 12.04 16.33
C THR A 302 -11.95 11.93 17.65
N SER A 303 -10.73 12.46 17.69
CA SER A 303 -9.94 12.52 18.92
C SER A 303 -10.62 13.45 19.95
N GLN A 304 -10.44 13.16 21.25
CA GLN A 304 -11.05 13.93 22.34
C GLN A 304 -10.33 15.27 22.59
N GLY A 305 -10.45 16.23 21.67
CA GLY A 305 -9.85 17.57 21.80
C GLY A 305 -8.31 17.59 21.72
N ASN A 306 -7.68 16.49 21.34
CA ASN A 306 -6.22 16.37 21.17
C ASN A 306 -5.85 16.38 19.68
N ALA A 307 -5.24 17.48 19.23
CA ALA A 307 -4.68 17.61 17.88
C ALA A 307 -3.14 17.54 17.83
N VAL A 308 -2.47 17.52 18.98
CA VAL A 308 -0.99 17.55 19.04
C VAL A 308 -0.41 16.15 18.91
N ASN A 309 -1.02 15.16 19.55
CA ASN A 309 -0.57 13.77 19.51
C ASN A 309 -1.73 12.76 19.67
N PRO A 310 -2.80 12.86 18.85
CA PRO A 310 -3.90 11.90 18.92
C PRO A 310 -3.41 10.48 18.61
N VAL A 311 -3.98 9.50 19.32
CA VAL A 311 -3.81 8.07 19.04
C VAL A 311 -5.19 7.52 18.73
N TRP A 312 -5.30 6.79 17.62
CA TRP A 312 -6.53 6.13 17.19
C TRP A 312 -6.34 4.63 17.35
N GLU A 313 -7.06 4.03 18.29
CA GLU A 313 -7.06 2.59 18.54
C GLU A 313 -8.15 1.92 17.71
N GLU A 314 -8.00 1.97 16.39
CA GLU A 314 -8.99 1.44 15.45
C GLU A 314 -8.56 0.14 14.79
N GLU A 315 -9.57 -0.56 14.28
CA GLU A 315 -9.39 -1.72 13.45
C GLU A 315 -8.67 -1.35 12.15
N THR A 316 -7.98 -2.34 11.60
CA THR A 316 -7.27 -2.15 10.34
C THR A 316 -8.27 -2.04 9.21
N ILE A 317 -8.14 -1.00 8.40
CA ILE A 317 -8.96 -0.79 7.21
C ILE A 317 -8.42 -1.69 6.11
N VAL A 318 -9.24 -2.65 5.64
CA VAL A 318 -8.81 -3.66 4.66
C VAL A 318 -9.52 -3.47 3.32
N PHE A 319 -8.74 -3.15 2.30
CA PHE A 319 -9.12 -3.24 0.90
C PHE A 319 -8.79 -4.65 0.40
N LYS A 320 -9.72 -5.57 0.60
CA LYS A 320 -9.51 -7.01 0.37
C LYS A 320 -9.04 -7.33 -1.05
N LYS A 321 -9.68 -6.73 -2.05
CA LYS A 321 -9.43 -6.98 -3.47
C LYS A 321 -9.28 -5.64 -4.19
N VAL A 322 -8.06 -5.33 -4.61
CA VAL A 322 -7.72 -4.25 -5.53
C VAL A 322 -7.37 -4.90 -6.86
N VAL A 323 -8.31 -4.89 -7.79
CA VAL A 323 -8.23 -5.53 -9.11
C VAL A 323 -7.12 -4.90 -9.94
N LEU A 324 -6.96 -3.57 -9.87
CA LEU A 324 -5.97 -2.85 -10.68
C LEU A 324 -5.06 -1.93 -9.87
N PRO A 325 -4.09 -2.48 -9.13
CA PRO A 325 -3.23 -1.71 -8.22
C PRO A 325 -2.40 -0.62 -8.91
N THR A 326 -2.00 -0.84 -10.17
CA THR A 326 -1.20 0.12 -10.93
C THR A 326 -1.94 1.42 -11.28
N LEU A 327 -3.27 1.36 -11.33
CA LEU A 327 -4.12 2.52 -11.61
C LEU A 327 -4.71 3.13 -10.33
N ALA A 328 -4.74 2.35 -9.25
CA ALA A 328 -5.31 2.78 -7.98
C ALA A 328 -4.37 3.69 -7.16
N CYS A 329 -4.96 4.59 -6.38
CA CYS A 329 -4.27 5.39 -5.37
C CYS A 329 -5.07 5.44 -4.06
N LEU A 330 -4.34 5.40 -2.96
CA LEU A 330 -4.81 5.62 -1.59
C LEU A 330 -4.72 7.11 -1.27
N ARG A 331 -5.76 7.67 -0.65
CA ARG A 331 -5.78 9.03 -0.09
C ARG A 331 -6.00 8.94 1.41
N LEU A 332 -5.11 9.56 2.16
CA LEU A 332 -5.25 9.79 3.60
C LEU A 332 -5.48 11.28 3.80
N ALA A 333 -6.59 11.67 4.43
CA ALA A 333 -6.90 13.08 4.68
C ALA A 333 -7.31 13.29 6.13
N VAL A 334 -6.83 14.38 6.71
CA VAL A 334 -7.05 14.72 8.11
C VAL A 334 -7.90 15.97 8.20
N TYR A 335 -8.88 15.92 9.09
CA TYR A 335 -9.84 16.97 9.32
C TYR A 335 -9.96 17.29 10.82
N GLU A 336 -10.28 18.55 11.13
CA GLU A 336 -10.73 18.96 12.45
C GLU A 336 -12.20 18.55 12.66
N GLU A 337 -12.59 18.43 13.91
CA GLU A 337 -13.99 18.36 14.33
C GLU A 337 -14.75 19.57 13.77
N GLY A 338 -15.82 19.32 13.01
CA GLY A 338 -16.51 20.33 12.20
C GLY A 338 -16.15 20.32 10.70
N GLY A 339 -15.23 19.44 10.27
CA GLY A 339 -14.95 19.18 8.86
C GLY A 339 -13.96 20.14 8.20
N LYS A 340 -13.26 20.97 8.98
CA LYS A 340 -12.20 21.82 8.44
C LYS A 340 -11.00 20.97 8.04
N PHE A 341 -10.55 21.15 6.80
CA PHE A 341 -9.41 20.42 6.25
C PHE A 341 -8.09 20.83 6.92
N ILE A 342 -7.24 19.86 7.25
CA ILE A 342 -5.88 20.08 7.79
C ILE A 342 -4.85 19.77 6.72
N GLY A 343 -4.91 18.57 6.15
CA GLY A 343 -3.92 18.10 5.19
C GLY A 343 -4.23 16.71 4.69
N HIS A 344 -3.57 16.32 3.60
CA HIS A 344 -3.77 15.02 2.98
C HIS A 344 -2.46 14.45 2.40
N ARG A 345 -2.50 13.17 2.01
CA ARG A 345 -1.49 12.52 1.19
C ARG A 345 -2.15 11.58 0.20
N ILE A 346 -1.69 11.62 -1.05
CA ILE A 346 -2.06 10.67 -2.10
C ILE A 346 -0.87 9.77 -2.42
N LEU A 347 -1.11 8.46 -2.39
CA LEU A 347 -0.13 7.40 -2.54
C LEU A 347 -0.63 6.40 -3.60
N PRO A 348 0.03 6.29 -4.77
CA PRO A 348 -0.25 5.23 -5.74
C PRO A 348 -0.04 3.86 -5.09
N VAL A 349 -0.99 2.93 -5.25
CA VAL A 349 -0.93 1.63 -4.56
C VAL A 349 0.34 0.88 -4.93
N SER A 350 0.74 0.92 -6.20
CA SER A 350 1.99 0.31 -6.72
C SER A 350 3.29 0.88 -6.12
N ALA A 351 3.25 2.05 -5.46
CA ALA A 351 4.42 2.69 -4.88
C ALA A 351 4.43 2.68 -3.34
N ILE A 352 3.37 2.16 -2.70
CA ILE A 352 3.25 2.10 -1.25
C ILE A 352 4.22 1.05 -0.68
N ARG A 353 4.90 1.40 0.40
CA ARG A 353 5.79 0.49 1.13
C ARG A 353 5.07 -0.08 2.35
N PRO A 354 5.13 -1.40 2.59
CA PRO A 354 4.55 -2.01 3.80
C PRO A 354 5.40 -1.72 5.05
N GLY A 355 4.81 -1.92 6.23
CA GLY A 355 5.40 -1.68 7.54
C GLY A 355 4.91 -0.41 8.23
N TYR A 356 5.60 -0.01 9.30
CA TYR A 356 5.32 1.22 10.05
C TYR A 356 5.97 2.42 9.38
N HIS A 357 5.19 3.44 9.04
CA HIS A 357 5.66 4.62 8.35
C HIS A 357 5.06 5.90 8.91
N TYR A 358 5.86 6.97 8.86
CA TYR A 358 5.34 8.33 8.95
C TYR A 358 4.91 8.82 7.58
N ILE A 359 3.74 9.44 7.53
CA ILE A 359 3.19 10.08 6.35
C ILE A 359 3.07 11.57 6.65
N CYS A 360 4.01 12.34 6.12
CA CYS A 360 3.97 13.80 6.18
C CYS A 360 2.80 14.31 5.33
N LEU A 361 1.94 15.11 5.94
CA LEU A 361 0.75 15.63 5.28
C LEU A 361 1.08 16.82 4.37
N ARG A 362 0.15 17.12 3.48
CA ARG A 362 0.25 18.19 2.48
C ARG A 362 -1.01 19.02 2.44
N ASN A 363 -0.86 20.29 2.07
CA ASN A 363 -2.01 21.17 1.83
C ASN A 363 -2.77 20.76 0.55
N GLU A 364 -3.84 21.47 0.22
CA GLU A 364 -4.68 21.20 -0.95
C GLU A 364 -3.90 21.26 -2.27
N ARG A 365 -2.84 22.09 -2.33
CA ARG A 365 -1.96 22.24 -3.51
C ARG A 365 -0.82 21.23 -3.54
N ASN A 366 -0.89 20.18 -2.74
CA ASN A 366 0.12 19.13 -2.60
C ASN A 366 1.50 19.67 -2.20
N GLN A 367 1.57 20.78 -1.47
CA GLN A 367 2.80 21.30 -0.86
C GLN A 367 2.99 20.68 0.53
N PRO A 368 4.23 20.31 0.91
CA PRO A 368 4.49 19.66 2.20
C PRO A 368 4.17 20.58 3.38
N LEU A 369 3.46 20.04 4.37
CA LEU A 369 3.30 20.67 5.68
C LEU A 369 4.48 20.26 6.56
N THR A 370 4.98 21.19 7.39
CA THR A 370 6.23 20.98 8.15
C THR A 370 6.07 20.01 9.32
N LEU A 371 5.02 20.21 10.14
CA LEU A 371 4.81 19.46 11.39
C LEU A 371 3.73 18.36 11.27
N PRO A 372 2.56 18.60 10.63
CA PRO A 372 1.48 17.61 10.56
C PRO A 372 1.90 16.31 9.89
N ALA A 373 1.86 15.22 10.64
CA ALA A 373 2.17 13.87 10.15
C ALA A 373 1.23 12.83 10.76
N LEU A 374 1.03 11.73 10.03
CA LEU A 374 0.37 10.53 10.51
C LEU A 374 1.40 9.42 10.71
N PHE A 375 1.25 8.64 11.77
CA PHE A 375 1.94 7.36 11.94
C PHE A 375 0.96 6.24 11.63
N VAL A 376 1.32 5.40 10.65
CA VAL A 376 0.47 4.34 10.14
C VAL A 376 1.23 3.03 10.04
N TYR A 377 0.50 1.92 10.05
CA TYR A 377 1.00 0.62 9.60
C TYR A 377 0.28 0.24 8.32
N ILE A 378 1.05 -0.11 7.29
CA ILE A 378 0.50 -0.52 6.00
C ILE A 378 0.96 -1.93 5.69
N GLU A 379 0.07 -2.77 5.18
CA GLU A 379 0.39 -4.08 4.65
C GLU A 379 -0.09 -4.16 3.20
N VAL A 380 0.80 -4.61 2.31
CA VAL A 380 0.52 -4.83 0.89
C VAL A 380 0.83 -6.29 0.60
N LYS A 381 -0.16 -7.04 0.11
CA LYS A 381 -0.04 -8.45 -0.26
C LYS A 381 -0.60 -8.67 -1.65
N ASP A 382 -0.16 -9.72 -2.32
CA ASP A 382 -0.83 -10.20 -3.52
C ASP A 382 -2.18 -10.81 -3.11
N TYR A 383 -3.22 -10.47 -3.87
CA TYR A 383 -4.56 -10.99 -3.60
C TYR A 383 -4.62 -12.46 -4.02
N VAL A 384 -4.95 -13.31 -3.06
CA VAL A 384 -5.20 -14.75 -3.29
C VAL A 384 -6.67 -15.00 -3.02
N PRO A 385 -7.45 -15.49 -4.00
CA PRO A 385 -8.81 -15.93 -3.75
C PRO A 385 -8.84 -17.06 -2.72
N ASP A 386 -9.82 -17.04 -1.82
CA ASP A 386 -9.92 -18.03 -0.73
C ASP A 386 -9.95 -19.48 -1.23
N THR A 387 -10.49 -19.71 -2.44
CA THR A 387 -10.54 -21.02 -3.10
C THR A 387 -9.16 -21.60 -3.44
N TYR A 388 -8.15 -20.75 -3.59
CA TYR A 388 -6.79 -21.15 -3.99
C TYR A 388 -5.77 -20.97 -2.86
N ALA A 389 -6.19 -20.63 -1.64
CA ALA A 389 -5.29 -20.36 -0.52
C ALA A 389 -4.34 -21.54 -0.26
N ASP A 390 -4.87 -22.77 -0.20
CA ASP A 390 -4.07 -23.98 0.03
C ASP A 390 -3.06 -24.26 -1.10
N VAL A 391 -3.48 -24.00 -2.34
CA VAL A 391 -2.62 -24.17 -3.54
C VAL A 391 -1.47 -23.17 -3.50
N ILE A 392 -1.74 -21.90 -3.19
CA ILE A 392 -0.70 -20.88 -3.10
C ILE A 392 0.22 -21.15 -1.91
N GLU A 393 -0.30 -21.60 -0.76
CA GLU A 393 0.56 -21.99 0.37
C GLU A 393 1.49 -23.15 -0.03
N ALA A 394 0.97 -24.15 -0.73
CA ALA A 394 1.77 -25.24 -1.28
C ALA A 394 2.84 -24.75 -2.27
N LEU A 395 2.50 -23.82 -3.17
CA LEU A 395 3.44 -23.23 -4.13
C LEU A 395 4.49 -22.33 -3.45
N SER A 396 4.13 -21.65 -2.36
CA SER A 396 5.05 -20.79 -1.60
C SER A 396 6.09 -21.59 -0.83
N ASN A 397 5.76 -22.82 -0.43
CA ASN A 397 6.68 -23.72 0.26
C ASN A 397 6.48 -25.19 -0.18
N PRO A 398 6.93 -25.54 -1.40
CA PRO A 398 6.65 -26.85 -2.01
C PRO A 398 7.30 -27.99 -1.25
N ILE A 399 8.49 -27.76 -0.67
CA ILE A 399 9.21 -28.78 0.11
C ILE A 399 8.40 -29.16 1.35
N ARG A 400 7.85 -28.18 2.09
CA ARG A 400 7.02 -28.46 3.27
C ARG A 400 5.76 -29.22 2.89
N TYR A 401 5.13 -28.86 1.78
CA TYR A 401 3.91 -29.53 1.29
C TYR A 401 4.18 -30.98 0.91
N VAL A 402 5.20 -31.24 0.09
CA VAL A 402 5.57 -32.59 -0.34
C VAL A 402 5.95 -33.47 0.85
N ASN A 403 6.78 -32.95 1.77
CA ASN A 403 7.17 -33.69 2.97
C ASN A 403 5.96 -34.07 3.84
N LEU A 404 4.98 -33.15 4.00
CA LEU A 404 3.76 -33.44 4.75
C LEU A 404 2.89 -34.48 4.05
N MET A 405 2.80 -34.46 2.71
CA MET A 405 2.08 -35.48 1.94
C MET A 405 2.76 -36.84 2.04
N GLU A 406 4.08 -36.91 1.91
CA GLU A 406 4.84 -38.15 2.10
C GLU A 406 4.69 -38.71 3.52
N GLN A 407 4.72 -37.85 4.54
CA GLN A 407 4.52 -38.27 5.92
C GLN A 407 3.13 -38.87 6.13
N ARG A 408 2.09 -38.25 5.56
CA ARG A 408 0.72 -38.80 5.58
C ARG A 408 0.64 -40.13 4.84
N ALA A 409 1.24 -40.24 3.65
CA ALA A 409 1.27 -41.47 2.88
C ALA A 409 1.99 -42.61 3.61
N LYS A 410 3.12 -42.32 4.27
CA LYS A 410 3.85 -43.30 5.11
C LYS A 410 3.02 -43.76 6.32
N GLN A 411 2.31 -42.85 6.98
CA GLN A 411 1.43 -43.19 8.11
C GLN A 411 0.22 -44.01 7.67
N LEU A 412 -0.36 -43.71 6.50
CA LEU A 412 -1.43 -44.50 5.89
C LEU A 412 -0.95 -45.89 5.46
N ALA A 413 0.23 -45.99 4.84
CA ALA A 413 0.81 -47.27 4.46
C ALA A 413 1.01 -48.20 5.67
N ALA A 414 1.43 -47.66 6.82
CA ALA A 414 1.56 -48.42 8.06
C ALA A 414 0.22 -48.93 8.64
N LEU A 415 -0.92 -48.37 8.23
CA LEU A 415 -2.26 -48.81 8.62
C LEU A 415 -2.90 -49.76 7.59
N THR A 416 -2.40 -49.78 6.36
CA THR A 416 -2.93 -50.61 5.26
C THR A 416 -2.05 -51.83 4.94
N LEU A 417 -0.85 -51.90 5.48
CA LEU A 417 -0.06 -53.13 5.47
C LEU A 417 -0.65 -54.05 6.54
N GLU A 418 -1.62 -54.86 6.11
CA GLU A 418 -1.97 -56.11 6.80
C GLU A 418 -0.73 -57.02 6.81
N ASP A 419 -0.55 -57.74 7.91
CA ASP A 419 0.52 -58.70 8.15
C ASP A 419 0.58 -59.80 7.05
N GLU A 420 1.17 -59.50 5.90
CA GLU A 420 1.68 -60.50 4.98
C GLU A 420 3.20 -60.52 5.07
N GLU A 421 3.73 -61.40 5.92
CA GLU A 421 4.84 -62.32 5.62
C GLU A 421 5.16 -63.18 6.88
N GLU A 422 4.27 -64.12 7.19
CA GLU A 422 4.73 -65.47 7.56
C GLU A 422 4.76 -66.31 6.28
N VAL A 423 5.76 -67.19 6.17
CA VAL A 423 5.97 -68.22 5.12
C VAL A 423 6.83 -67.81 3.92
N LYS A 424 8.16 -67.84 4.11
CA LYS A 424 9.02 -68.91 3.54
C LYS A 424 10.48 -68.83 4.02
N LYS A 425 10.85 -69.84 4.78
CA LYS A 425 12.22 -70.26 5.05
C LYS A 425 12.76 -71.12 3.90
N GLU A 426 14.09 -71.07 3.77
CA GLU A 426 15.00 -72.01 3.10
C GLU A 426 15.15 -71.86 1.57
N ILE A 427 16.35 -71.42 1.14
CA ILE A 427 17.37 -72.26 0.48
C ILE A 427 18.74 -71.55 0.56
N ASP A 428 19.74 -72.40 0.45
CA ASP A 428 21.11 -72.44 0.93
C ASP A 428 22.21 -71.91 -0.03
N HIS A 429 23.37 -71.61 0.56
CA HIS A 429 24.78 -71.53 0.10
C HIS A 429 25.29 -70.89 -1.22
N GLY A 430 26.42 -70.16 -1.06
CA GLY A 430 27.50 -69.86 -2.04
C GLY A 430 27.37 -68.48 -2.72
N ASP A 431 28.33 -67.57 -2.80
CA ASP A 431 29.79 -67.55 -2.68
C ASP A 431 30.24 -66.08 -2.43
N ALA A 432 31.39 -65.86 -1.81
CA ALA A 432 32.12 -64.58 -1.79
C ALA A 432 33.31 -64.65 -2.78
N PRO A 433 34.19 -63.63 -3.00
CA PRO A 433 34.18 -62.20 -2.64
C PRO A 433 34.62 -61.26 -3.82
N SER A 434 34.54 -59.92 -3.67
CA SER A 434 35.67 -58.99 -3.92
C SER A 434 35.30 -57.48 -3.83
N GLU A 435 36.10 -56.81 -3.01
CA GLU A 435 36.57 -55.41 -2.96
C GLU A 435 36.58 -54.66 -4.31
N ALA A 436 36.57 -53.32 -4.45
CA ALA A 436 36.54 -52.14 -3.58
C ALA A 436 36.34 -50.92 -4.51
N ASN A 437 35.77 -49.82 -4.02
CA ASN A 437 36.39 -48.48 -4.05
C ASN A 437 35.40 -47.33 -3.78
N ASN A 438 35.72 -46.59 -2.70
CA ASN A 438 35.82 -45.14 -2.58
C ASN A 438 34.60 -44.22 -2.75
N GLU A 439 34.12 -43.83 -1.56
CA GLU A 439 34.00 -42.45 -1.06
C GLU A 439 32.78 -41.57 -1.42
N PRO A 440 32.43 -40.63 -0.50
CA PRO A 440 31.05 -40.29 -0.18
C PRO A 440 30.63 -38.92 -0.72
N ARG A 441 29.32 -38.80 -0.96
CA ARG A 441 28.65 -37.57 -1.36
C ARG A 441 28.41 -36.65 -0.13
N PRO A 442 28.74 -35.35 -0.19
CA PRO A 442 28.51 -34.42 0.90
C PRO A 442 27.05 -33.91 0.90
N THR A 443 26.56 -33.66 2.12
CA THR A 443 25.29 -33.01 2.47
C THR A 443 25.14 -31.60 1.91
N PRO A 444 23.93 -31.17 1.50
CA PRO A 444 23.55 -29.77 1.46
C PRO A 444 22.64 -29.38 2.64
N ALA A 445 22.92 -28.20 3.16
CA ALA A 445 22.34 -27.58 4.34
C ALA A 445 20.88 -27.11 4.15
N GLU A 446 20.14 -27.16 5.26
CA GLU A 446 18.86 -26.48 5.46
C GLU A 446 19.01 -24.95 5.37
N ASN A 447 18.07 -24.30 4.68
CA ASN A 447 17.61 -22.95 5.03
C ASN A 447 16.09 -23.01 5.19
N GLY A 448 15.64 -23.20 6.43
CA GLY A 448 14.23 -23.16 6.81
C GLY A 448 13.86 -21.81 7.40
N VAL A 449 12.86 -21.15 6.81
CA VAL A 449 12.00 -20.20 7.51
C VAL A 449 10.81 -21.01 8.02
N ASN A 450 10.68 -21.18 9.33
CA ASN A 450 9.48 -21.74 9.96
C ASN A 450 8.88 -20.72 10.94
N CYS A 451 7.73 -20.16 10.54
CA CYS A 451 6.72 -19.63 11.44
C CYS A 451 5.85 -20.79 11.95
N THR A 452 5.79 -20.99 13.26
CA THR A 452 4.78 -21.87 13.89
C THR A 452 3.57 -21.04 14.30
N ALA A 453 2.44 -21.25 13.61
CA ALA A 453 1.12 -20.90 14.08
C ALA A 453 0.48 -22.16 14.69
N SER A 454 0.03 -22.07 15.95
CA SER A 454 -0.77 -23.08 16.63
C SER A 454 -2.24 -22.71 16.50
N LEU A 455 -3.02 -23.50 15.76
CA LEU A 455 -4.47 -23.43 15.71
C LEU A 455 -5.07 -24.46 16.69
N THR A 456 -5.92 -23.97 17.59
CA THR A 456 -6.87 -24.75 18.40
C THR A 456 -8.05 -25.21 17.53
N PRO A 457 -8.60 -26.42 17.72
CA PRO A 457 -9.84 -26.86 17.05
C PRO A 457 -11.11 -26.37 17.78
N LYS A 458 -12.11 -25.95 17.00
CA LYS A 458 -13.50 -25.71 17.44
C LYS A 458 -14.31 -27.02 17.37
N PRO A 459 -15.23 -27.29 18.32
CA PRO A 459 -16.17 -28.40 18.23
C PRO A 459 -17.54 -27.99 17.65
N THR A 460 -18.26 -29.04 17.26
CA THR A 460 -19.50 -29.16 16.50
C THR A 460 -20.76 -28.62 17.22
N THR A 461 -21.71 -28.18 16.40
CA THR A 461 -23.04 -27.62 16.70
C THR A 461 -24.01 -28.64 17.31
N GLN A 462 -24.76 -28.23 18.35
CA GLN A 462 -26.10 -28.77 18.65
C GLN A 462 -27.07 -27.64 19.02
N VAL A 463 -28.34 -27.94 18.77
CA VAL A 463 -29.45 -27.06 18.37
C VAL A 463 -30.11 -26.32 19.55
N VAL A 464 -30.59 -25.11 19.27
CA VAL A 464 -31.35 -24.24 20.18
C VAL A 464 -32.85 -24.56 20.13
N HIS A 465 -33.45 -24.77 21.29
CA HIS A 465 -34.88 -24.56 21.53
C HIS A 465 -35.08 -23.60 22.71
N SER A 466 -36.12 -22.79 22.59
CA SER A 466 -36.36 -21.51 23.26
C SER A 466 -37.25 -21.57 24.50
N GLN A 467 -36.89 -20.77 25.51
CA GLN A 467 -37.70 -20.10 26.56
C GLN A 467 -38.51 -20.98 27.56
N PRO A 468 -39.02 -20.45 28.71
CA PRO A 468 -38.96 -19.09 29.28
C PRO A 468 -38.51 -19.02 30.77
N ALA A 469 -38.39 -17.79 31.31
CA ALA A 469 -38.30 -17.50 32.74
C ALA A 469 -39.54 -17.98 33.52
N PRO A 470 -39.39 -18.32 34.82
CA PRO A 470 -40.17 -17.56 35.80
C PRO A 470 -39.51 -17.39 37.19
N GLY A 471 -39.89 -16.30 37.87
CA GLY A 471 -40.59 -16.41 39.15
C GLY A 471 -39.77 -16.64 40.42
N SER A 472 -39.84 -15.65 41.30
CA SER A 472 -39.53 -15.74 42.73
C SER A 472 -40.20 -16.94 43.42
N VAL A 473 -39.40 -17.86 43.95
CA VAL A 473 -39.80 -18.73 45.08
C VAL A 473 -38.58 -18.94 45.99
N LYS A 474 -38.77 -18.66 47.28
CA LYS A 474 -37.78 -18.83 48.36
C LYS A 474 -37.30 -20.29 48.47
N ALA A 475 -35.99 -20.48 48.62
CA ALA A 475 -35.38 -21.70 49.14
C ALA A 475 -34.19 -21.33 50.07
N PRO A 476 -33.85 -22.16 51.07
CA PRO A 476 -33.33 -21.72 52.36
C PRO A 476 -31.83 -21.37 52.35
N ALA A 477 -31.45 -20.52 53.31
CA ALA A 477 -30.10 -20.00 53.53
C ALA A 477 -29.01 -21.08 53.38
N LYS A 478 -28.18 -20.95 52.34
CA LYS A 478 -26.89 -21.64 52.26
C LYS A 478 -25.90 -20.87 53.14
N THR A 479 -25.48 -21.51 54.21
CA THR A 479 -24.32 -21.20 55.02
C THR A 479 -23.13 -20.81 54.14
N GLU A 480 -22.63 -19.58 54.28
CA GLU A 480 -21.32 -19.17 53.77
C GLU A 480 -20.27 -20.19 54.25
N ASP A 481 -19.48 -20.74 53.33
CA ASP A 481 -18.40 -21.65 53.67
C ASP A 481 -17.35 -20.86 54.47
N LEU A 482 -17.24 -21.16 55.77
CA LEU A 482 -16.38 -20.42 56.71
C LEU A 482 -14.92 -20.40 56.24
N ILE A 483 -14.51 -21.40 55.47
CA ILE A 483 -13.16 -21.52 54.89
C ILE A 483 -12.98 -20.54 53.73
N GLN A 484 -13.96 -20.42 52.83
CA GLN A 484 -13.93 -19.46 51.73
C GLN A 484 -13.88 -18.02 52.25
N SER A 485 -14.49 -17.75 53.41
CA SER A 485 -14.47 -16.43 54.06
C SER A 485 -13.12 -16.03 54.68
N VAL A 486 -12.13 -16.92 54.69
CA VAL A 486 -10.79 -16.71 55.29
C VAL A 486 -9.68 -16.85 54.24
N LEU A 487 -9.87 -17.64 53.19
CA LEU A 487 -8.88 -17.83 52.12
C LEU A 487 -8.68 -16.55 51.30
N THR A 488 -7.44 -16.06 51.26
CA THR A 488 -7.04 -14.95 50.37
C THR A 488 -6.56 -15.49 49.02
N GLU A 489 -7.02 -14.91 47.91
CA GLU A 489 -6.51 -15.28 46.58
C GLU A 489 -5.07 -14.75 46.39
N VAL A 490 -4.18 -15.61 45.87
CA VAL A 490 -2.79 -15.26 45.56
C VAL A 490 -2.51 -15.66 44.13
N GLU A 491 -2.33 -14.67 43.26
CA GLU A 491 -2.03 -14.87 41.85
C GLU A 491 -0.52 -14.85 41.58
N ALA A 492 -0.09 -15.60 40.56
CA ALA A 492 1.28 -15.58 40.09
C ALA A 492 1.54 -14.28 39.30
N GLN A 493 2.73 -13.70 39.45
CA GLN A 493 3.11 -12.53 38.65
C GLN A 493 3.23 -12.89 37.17
N THR A 494 2.72 -12.04 36.30
CA THR A 494 2.77 -12.25 34.84
C THR A 494 4.17 -11.94 34.28
N ILE A 495 4.44 -12.39 33.06
CA ILE A 495 5.71 -12.11 32.38
C ILE A 495 5.89 -10.60 32.17
N GLU A 496 4.80 -9.87 31.91
CA GLU A 496 4.78 -8.42 31.73
C GLU A 496 5.21 -7.70 33.01
N GLU A 497 4.74 -8.15 34.18
CA GLU A 497 5.14 -7.61 35.48
C GLU A 497 6.61 -7.90 35.79
N LEU A 498 7.09 -9.11 35.46
CA LEU A 498 8.50 -9.48 35.61
C LEU A 498 9.40 -8.61 34.71
N LYS A 499 8.96 -8.28 33.48
CA LYS A 499 9.65 -7.36 32.55
C LYS A 499 9.68 -5.90 33.05
N GLN A 500 8.81 -5.51 33.98
CA GLN A 500 8.82 -4.17 34.58
C GLN A 500 9.78 -4.03 35.78
N GLN A 501 10.37 -5.12 36.25
CA GLN A 501 11.30 -5.09 37.38
C GLN A 501 12.53 -4.21 37.09
N LYS A 502 12.91 -3.40 38.09
CA LYS A 502 13.95 -2.37 37.97
C LYS A 502 15.28 -2.91 37.43
N SER A 503 15.65 -4.14 37.79
CA SER A 503 16.88 -4.80 37.35
C SER A 503 16.82 -5.19 35.86
N PHE A 504 15.68 -5.67 35.37
CA PHE A 504 15.45 -6.01 33.96
C PHE A 504 15.39 -4.75 33.08
N VAL A 505 14.63 -3.73 33.49
CA VAL A 505 14.52 -2.45 32.76
C VAL A 505 15.88 -1.75 32.64
N LYS A 506 16.72 -1.82 33.67
CA LYS A 506 18.10 -1.29 33.61
C LYS A 506 18.94 -1.99 32.54
N LEU A 507 18.85 -3.32 32.43
CA LEU A 507 19.57 -4.08 31.40
C LEU A 507 19.06 -3.74 30.00
N GLN A 508 17.73 -3.61 29.82
CA GLN A 508 17.14 -3.20 28.55
C GLN A 508 17.62 -1.80 28.11
N LYS A 509 17.68 -0.84 29.05
CA LYS A 509 18.23 0.51 28.78
C LYS A 509 19.71 0.46 28.39
N LYS A 510 20.51 -0.40 29.04
CA LYS A 510 21.93 -0.61 28.69
C LYS A 510 22.06 -1.14 27.26
N HIS A 511 21.31 -2.19 26.90
CA HIS A 511 21.31 -2.75 25.55
C HIS A 511 20.89 -1.75 24.48
N TYR A 512 19.86 -0.94 24.76
CA TYR A 512 19.44 0.14 23.84
C TYR A 512 20.56 1.15 23.59
N LYS A 513 21.30 1.55 24.64
CA LYS A 513 22.46 2.45 24.51
C LYS A 513 23.58 1.82 23.67
N GLU A 514 23.93 0.57 23.94
CA GLU A 514 24.95 -0.16 23.19
C GLU A 514 24.60 -0.30 21.70
N MET A 515 23.35 -0.62 21.38
CA MET A 515 22.87 -0.67 19.99
C MET A 515 22.92 0.70 19.31
N LYS A 516 22.48 1.75 20.02
CA LYS A 516 22.53 3.13 19.49
C LYS A 516 23.97 3.56 19.19
N ASP A 517 24.91 3.23 20.06
CA ASP A 517 26.31 3.58 19.88
C ASP A 517 26.96 2.72 18.77
N LEU A 518 26.57 1.45 18.61
CA LEU A 518 26.98 0.60 17.49
C LEU A 518 26.52 1.17 16.14
N VAL A 519 25.23 1.52 16.01
CA VAL A 519 24.67 2.11 14.78
C VAL A 519 25.37 3.43 14.45
N LYS A 520 25.62 4.29 15.44
CA LYS A 520 26.36 5.54 15.25
C LYS A 520 27.78 5.31 14.72
N ARG A 521 28.49 4.29 15.23
CA ARG A 521 29.84 3.94 14.74
C ARG A 521 29.81 3.53 13.26
N HIS A 522 28.87 2.68 12.85
CA HIS A 522 28.74 2.31 11.43
C HIS A 522 28.33 3.49 10.56
N HIS A 523 27.38 4.31 11.00
CA HIS A 523 26.97 5.50 10.25
C HIS A 523 28.11 6.51 10.07
N LYS A 524 28.95 6.68 11.09
CA LYS A 524 30.18 7.48 10.99
C LYS A 524 31.15 6.91 9.95
N LYS A 525 31.46 5.60 10.00
CA LYS A 525 32.32 4.93 9.00
C LYS A 525 31.80 5.14 7.56
N THR A 526 30.49 4.97 7.33
CA THR A 526 29.87 5.19 6.01
C THR A 526 29.99 6.65 5.56
N THR A 527 29.74 7.59 6.47
CA THR A 527 29.84 9.03 6.17
C THR A 527 31.27 9.44 5.83
N ASP A 528 32.26 8.94 6.58
CA ASP A 528 33.67 9.22 6.36
C ASP A 528 34.14 8.63 5.01
N LEU A 529 33.70 7.42 4.65
CA LEU A 529 33.98 6.82 3.34
C LEU A 529 33.38 7.63 2.19
N ILE A 530 32.13 8.10 2.32
CA ILE A 530 31.49 8.94 1.31
C ILE A 530 32.29 10.24 1.11
N LYS A 531 32.69 10.89 2.20
CA LYS A 531 33.52 12.10 2.15
C LYS A 531 34.85 11.86 1.46
N GLU A 532 35.52 10.75 1.75
CA GLU A 532 36.78 10.37 1.10
C GLU A 532 36.59 10.19 -0.42
N HIS A 533 35.54 9.50 -0.85
CA HIS A 533 35.23 9.32 -2.27
C HIS A 533 34.83 10.61 -2.98
N THR A 534 34.08 11.49 -2.31
CA THR A 534 33.78 12.82 -2.84
C THR A 534 35.04 13.67 -3.01
N ALA A 535 35.99 13.59 -2.07
CA ALA A 535 37.27 14.28 -2.18
C ALA A 535 38.09 13.76 -3.38
N LYS A 536 38.19 12.44 -3.56
CA LYS A 536 38.88 11.82 -4.70
C LYS A 536 38.22 12.16 -6.04
N TYR A 537 36.88 12.15 -6.09
CA TYR A 537 36.14 12.57 -7.28
C TYR A 537 36.50 14.02 -7.66
N ASN A 538 36.49 14.94 -6.70
CA ASN A 538 36.84 16.34 -6.94
C ASN A 538 38.30 16.51 -7.36
N GLU A 539 39.23 15.72 -6.80
CA GLU A 539 40.64 15.73 -7.20
C GLU A 539 40.80 15.30 -8.68
N ILE A 540 40.18 14.19 -9.07
CA ILE A 540 40.18 13.70 -10.46
C ILE A 540 39.55 14.73 -11.40
N GLN A 541 38.40 15.30 -11.02
CA GLN A 541 37.72 16.34 -11.81
C GLN A 541 38.59 17.58 -12.00
N ASN A 542 39.26 18.05 -10.95
CA ASN A 542 40.12 19.23 -11.01
C ASN A 542 41.39 19.00 -11.84
N ASP A 543 42.00 17.81 -11.73
CA ASP A 543 43.14 17.41 -12.57
C ASP A 543 42.74 17.34 -14.05
N TYR A 544 41.59 16.73 -14.35
CA TYR A 544 41.03 16.68 -15.71
C TYR A 544 40.81 18.09 -16.27
N LEU A 545 40.11 18.97 -15.54
CA LEU A 545 39.86 20.34 -15.99
C LEU A 545 41.17 21.11 -16.22
N ARG A 546 42.18 20.91 -15.38
CA ARG A 546 43.50 21.52 -15.54
C ARG A 546 44.20 21.04 -16.81
N ARG A 547 44.24 19.73 -17.05
CA ARG A 547 44.89 19.13 -18.23
C ARG A 547 44.17 19.52 -19.52
N ARG A 548 42.84 19.46 -19.53
CA ARG A 548 42.01 19.88 -20.66
C ARG A 548 42.23 21.36 -21.00
N ALA A 549 42.29 22.24 -20.00
CA ALA A 549 42.56 23.66 -20.23
C ALA A 549 43.97 23.93 -20.83
N VAL A 550 44.97 23.09 -20.53
CA VAL A 550 46.31 23.18 -21.14
C VAL A 550 46.27 22.73 -22.60
N LEU A 551 45.61 21.62 -22.90
CA LEU A 551 45.45 21.12 -24.27
C LEU A 551 44.65 22.10 -25.14
N GLU A 552 43.55 22.66 -24.62
CA GLU A 552 42.75 23.67 -25.33
C GLU A 552 43.52 24.97 -25.60
N LYS A 553 44.39 25.40 -24.67
CA LYS A 553 45.28 26.56 -24.89
C LYS A 553 46.33 26.28 -25.98
N THR A 554 46.81 25.05 -26.05
CA THR A 554 47.79 24.62 -27.07
C THR A 554 47.12 24.54 -28.44
N ALA A 555 45.92 23.97 -28.52
CA ALA A 555 45.08 23.96 -29.73
C ALA A 555 44.83 25.39 -30.27
N LYS A 556 44.54 26.35 -29.39
CA LYS A 556 44.33 27.77 -29.76
C LYS A 556 45.60 28.49 -30.23
N ARG A 557 46.78 28.09 -29.74
CA ARG A 557 48.07 28.64 -30.20
C ARG A 557 48.44 28.09 -31.57
N ASP A 558 48.16 26.82 -31.81
CA ASP A 558 48.43 26.17 -33.09
C ASP A 558 47.47 26.61 -34.20
N SER A 559 46.19 26.86 -33.86
CA SER A 559 45.24 27.46 -34.81
C SER A 559 45.63 28.90 -35.20
N LYS A 560 46.18 29.68 -34.25
CA LYS A 560 46.70 31.03 -34.54
C LYS A 560 47.95 31.02 -35.42
N LYS A 561 48.86 30.05 -35.23
CA LYS A 561 50.04 29.84 -36.10
C LYS A 561 49.68 29.39 -37.53
N ARG A 562 48.60 28.59 -37.70
CA ARG A 562 48.07 28.18 -39.01
C ARG A 562 47.56 29.36 -39.84
N SER A 563 47.03 30.42 -39.21
CA SER A 563 46.57 31.63 -39.91
C SER A 563 47.69 32.39 -40.63
N GLU A 564 48.96 32.14 -40.29
CA GLU A 564 50.12 32.86 -40.83
C GLU A 564 50.96 32.01 -41.81
N THR A 565 50.75 30.69 -41.90
CA THR A 565 51.54 29.78 -42.76
C THR A 565 50.65 28.70 -43.39
N GLY A 566 50.30 28.86 -44.67
CA GLY A 566 49.39 27.97 -45.39
C GLY A 566 49.99 26.63 -45.83
N SER A 567 50.15 25.66 -44.91
CA SER A 567 50.53 24.27 -45.23
C SER A 567 49.59 23.21 -44.60
N PRO A 568 49.48 21.98 -45.15
CA PRO A 568 48.40 21.05 -44.84
C PRO A 568 48.66 20.11 -43.63
N ASP A 569 47.67 20.08 -42.73
CA ASP A 569 46.91 18.91 -42.24
C ASP A 569 47.43 17.76 -41.35
N HIS A 570 48.64 17.76 -40.80
CA HIS A 570 48.99 16.68 -39.83
C HIS A 570 48.89 17.02 -38.32
N SER A 571 49.09 18.26 -37.88
CA SER A 571 49.17 18.56 -36.43
C SER A 571 47.82 18.73 -35.69
N SER A 572 46.76 19.16 -36.37
CA SER A 572 45.44 19.38 -35.75
C SER A 572 44.78 18.08 -35.30
N SER A 573 44.99 17.01 -36.08
CA SER A 573 44.50 15.66 -35.77
C SER A 573 45.14 15.09 -34.50
N THR A 574 46.36 15.49 -34.15
CA THR A 574 47.07 14.96 -32.98
C THR A 574 46.50 15.52 -31.67
N ILE A 575 46.23 16.82 -31.61
CA ILE A 575 45.69 17.46 -30.39
C ILE A 575 44.22 17.04 -30.14
N GLU A 576 43.44 16.85 -31.21
CA GLU A 576 42.09 16.31 -31.10
C GLU A 576 42.10 14.85 -30.60
N GLN A 577 43.06 14.03 -31.03
CA GLN A 577 43.28 12.68 -30.51
C GLN A 577 43.70 12.70 -29.03
N GLU A 578 44.57 13.63 -28.62
CA GLU A 578 44.98 13.78 -27.22
C GLU A 578 43.83 14.23 -26.30
N LEU A 579 42.95 15.11 -26.77
CA LEU A 579 41.74 15.51 -26.05
C LEU A 579 40.75 14.35 -25.90
N ALA A 580 40.53 13.58 -26.97
CA ALA A 580 39.68 12.39 -26.93
C ALA A 580 40.26 11.30 -26.01
N ALA A 581 41.59 11.12 -26.01
CA ALA A 581 42.27 10.20 -25.10
C ALA A 581 42.14 10.64 -23.64
N LEU A 582 42.25 11.94 -23.35
CA LEU A 582 42.06 12.49 -22.01
C LEU A 582 40.61 12.33 -21.51
N ASP A 583 39.62 12.52 -22.39
CA ASP A 583 38.20 12.29 -22.08
C ASP A 583 37.91 10.80 -21.79
N SER A 584 38.55 9.91 -22.55
CA SER A 584 38.47 8.46 -22.33
C SER A 584 39.12 8.05 -21.01
N GLU A 585 40.33 8.53 -20.70
CA GLU A 585 41.05 8.30 -19.44
C GLU A 585 40.22 8.77 -18.23
N MET A 586 39.61 9.96 -18.34
CA MET A 586 38.75 10.52 -17.30
C MET A 586 37.53 9.63 -17.06
N THR A 587 36.85 9.22 -18.14
CA THR A 587 35.68 8.35 -18.06
C THR A 587 36.04 7.02 -17.39
N GLN A 588 37.17 6.41 -17.76
CA GLN A 588 37.65 5.18 -17.17
C GLN A 588 37.93 5.34 -15.66
N LYS A 589 38.67 6.39 -15.25
CA LYS A 589 38.97 6.65 -13.83
C LYS A 589 37.72 6.87 -13.00
N LEU A 590 36.69 7.54 -13.55
CA LEU A 590 35.41 7.74 -12.87
C LEU A 590 34.64 6.44 -12.69
N VAL A 591 34.65 5.55 -13.69
CA VAL A 591 34.03 4.22 -13.60
C VAL A 591 34.73 3.38 -12.52
N GLU A 592 36.07 3.30 -12.55
CA GLU A 592 36.84 2.56 -11.55
C GLU A 592 36.64 3.10 -10.12
N LEU A 593 36.59 4.43 -9.95
CA LEU A 593 36.32 5.05 -8.65
C LEU A 593 34.91 4.69 -8.14
N LYS A 594 33.91 4.70 -9.03
CA LYS A 594 32.53 4.34 -8.72
C LYS A 594 32.40 2.87 -8.31
N GLU A 595 33.02 1.96 -9.05
CA GLU A 595 33.04 0.53 -8.71
C GLU A 595 33.70 0.28 -7.36
N LYS A 596 34.84 0.93 -7.10
CA LYS A 596 35.54 0.87 -5.81
C LYS A 596 34.67 1.41 -4.66
N GLN A 597 33.97 2.53 -4.88
CA GLN A 597 33.03 3.08 -3.90
C GLN A 597 31.91 2.09 -3.58
N GLN A 598 31.31 1.49 -4.61
CA GLN A 598 30.22 0.53 -4.47
C GLN A 598 30.66 -0.71 -3.68
N GLN A 599 31.82 -1.28 -4.00
CA GLN A 599 32.35 -2.45 -3.29
C GLN A 599 32.65 -2.14 -1.81
N GLN A 600 33.25 -0.98 -1.51
CA GLN A 600 33.56 -0.59 -0.13
C GLN A 600 32.29 -0.30 0.68
N LEU A 601 31.27 0.33 0.08
CA LEU A 601 29.97 0.54 0.72
C LEU A 601 29.26 -0.79 1.00
N LEU A 602 29.32 -1.75 0.07
CA LEU A 602 28.76 -3.08 0.27
C LEU A 602 29.42 -3.80 1.45
N ASN A 603 30.75 -3.77 1.53
CA ASN A 603 31.49 -4.37 2.65
C ASN A 603 31.12 -3.73 4.00
N LEU A 604 31.02 -2.39 4.07
CA LEU A 604 30.58 -1.70 5.29
C LEU A 604 29.13 -2.08 5.67
N ARG A 605 28.27 -2.29 4.68
CA ARG A 605 26.88 -2.71 4.92
C ARG A 605 26.80 -4.13 5.45
N GLN A 606 27.62 -5.04 4.93
CA GLN A 606 27.74 -6.40 5.47
C GLN A 606 28.30 -6.38 6.90
N GLU A 607 29.36 -5.62 7.16
CA GLU A 607 29.92 -5.45 8.51
C GLU A 607 28.87 -4.94 9.50
N GLN A 608 28.10 -3.91 9.11
CA GLN A 608 26.99 -3.39 9.90
C GLN A 608 25.93 -4.47 10.18
N TYR A 609 25.53 -5.23 9.17
CA TYR A 609 24.53 -6.26 9.32
C TYR A 609 24.97 -7.34 10.32
N TYR A 610 26.18 -7.89 10.16
CA TYR A 610 26.68 -8.95 11.03
C TYR A 610 26.97 -8.47 12.45
N SER A 611 27.51 -7.26 12.62
CA SER A 611 27.77 -6.68 13.95
C SER A 611 26.46 -6.44 14.72
N GLU A 612 25.44 -5.87 14.07
CA GLU A 612 24.12 -5.67 14.68
C GLU A 612 23.42 -7.00 14.97
N LYS A 613 23.51 -7.98 14.07
CA LYS A 613 22.94 -9.32 14.26
C LYS A 613 23.56 -10.03 15.47
N TYR A 614 24.89 -10.03 15.58
CA TYR A 614 25.61 -10.65 16.69
C TYR A 614 25.29 -9.95 18.02
N GLN A 615 25.31 -8.61 18.03
CA GLN A 615 25.01 -7.83 19.23
C GLN A 615 23.57 -8.07 19.72
N LYS A 616 22.59 -8.11 18.81
CA LYS A 616 21.19 -8.43 19.15
C LYS A 616 21.05 -9.84 19.73
N ARG A 617 21.76 -10.83 19.16
CA ARG A 617 21.74 -12.21 19.66
C ARG A 617 22.26 -12.29 21.10
N GLU A 618 23.38 -11.63 21.39
CA GLU A 618 23.94 -11.55 22.74
C GLU A 618 23.01 -10.80 23.71
N HIS A 619 22.40 -9.70 23.26
CA HIS A 619 21.42 -8.95 24.06
C HIS A 619 20.19 -9.78 24.43
N ILE A 620 19.65 -10.57 23.49
CA ILE A 620 18.51 -11.47 23.75
C ILE A 620 18.91 -12.54 24.77
N LYS A 621 20.08 -13.18 24.58
CA LYS A 621 20.59 -14.19 25.52
C LYS A 621 20.70 -13.64 26.95
N LEU A 622 21.26 -12.45 27.12
CA LEU A 622 21.39 -11.79 28.42
C LEU A 622 20.04 -11.36 29.01
N LEU A 623 19.09 -10.90 28.19
CA LEU A 623 17.75 -10.53 28.66
C LEU A 623 16.97 -11.74 29.17
N ILE A 624 17.03 -12.88 28.47
CA ILE A 624 16.35 -14.11 28.89
C ILE A 624 16.95 -14.63 30.19
N GLN A 625 18.29 -14.66 30.30
CA GLN A 625 18.94 -15.02 31.55
C GLN A 625 18.47 -14.10 32.68
N LYS A 626 18.45 -12.78 32.44
CA LYS A 626 18.04 -11.83 33.48
C LYS A 626 16.58 -11.96 33.87
N LEU A 627 15.69 -12.24 32.91
CA LEU A 627 14.28 -12.48 33.16
C LEU A 627 14.07 -13.76 33.98
N THR A 628 14.87 -14.80 33.69
CA THR A 628 14.89 -16.05 34.47
C THR A 628 15.27 -15.76 35.92
N ASP A 629 16.40 -15.08 36.17
CA ASP A 629 16.85 -14.74 37.53
C ASP A 629 15.79 -13.94 38.31
N VAL A 630 15.16 -12.96 37.65
CA VAL A 630 14.10 -12.12 38.23
C VAL A 630 12.84 -12.94 38.54
N ALA A 631 12.47 -13.86 37.66
CA ALA A 631 11.35 -14.77 37.91
C ALA A 631 11.62 -15.64 39.15
N GLU A 632 12.82 -16.19 39.30
CA GLU A 632 13.16 -17.00 40.48
C GLU A 632 13.10 -16.19 41.78
N GLU A 633 13.66 -14.98 41.79
CA GLU A 633 13.65 -14.09 42.96
C GLU A 633 12.23 -13.69 43.36
N CYS A 634 11.38 -13.33 42.38
CA CYS A 634 9.98 -13.00 42.59
C CYS A 634 9.17 -14.19 43.10
N GLN A 635 9.32 -15.36 42.50
CA GLN A 635 8.60 -16.57 42.89
C GLN A 635 8.96 -17.03 44.31
N ASN A 636 10.25 -16.99 44.68
CA ASN A 636 10.69 -17.25 46.04
C ASN A 636 10.06 -16.26 47.05
N SER A 637 9.98 -14.99 46.67
CA SER A 637 9.32 -13.96 47.48
C SER A 637 7.81 -14.18 47.63
N GLN A 638 7.12 -14.62 46.57
CA GLN A 638 5.69 -14.96 46.60
C GLN A 638 5.43 -16.17 47.50
N LEU A 639 6.26 -17.22 47.44
CA LEU A 639 6.14 -18.39 48.30
C LEU A 639 6.37 -18.05 49.79
N LYS A 640 7.33 -17.17 50.09
CA LYS A 640 7.55 -16.70 51.46
C LYS A 640 6.33 -15.94 51.99
N LYS A 641 5.77 -15.02 51.20
CA LYS A 641 4.54 -14.28 51.57
C LYS A 641 3.34 -15.20 51.73
N LEU A 642 3.20 -16.21 50.87
CA LEU A 642 2.12 -17.19 50.97
C LEU A 642 2.14 -17.95 52.29
N LYS A 643 3.33 -18.36 52.76
CA LYS A 643 3.49 -19.01 54.07
C LYS A 643 3.01 -18.12 55.22
N GLU A 644 3.40 -16.83 55.20
CA GLU A 644 2.95 -15.84 56.19
C GLU A 644 1.43 -15.63 56.15
N THR A 645 0.82 -15.62 54.96
CA THR A 645 -0.64 -15.54 54.78
C THR A 645 -1.33 -16.78 55.34
N CYS A 646 -0.82 -17.99 55.05
CA CYS A 646 -1.39 -19.23 55.58
C CYS A 646 -1.42 -19.25 57.12
N GLU A 647 -0.39 -18.72 57.78
CA GLU A 647 -0.37 -18.58 59.24
C GLU A 647 -1.41 -17.58 59.77
N LYS A 648 -1.62 -16.46 59.07
CA LYS A 648 -2.65 -15.47 59.42
C LYS A 648 -4.05 -16.07 59.27
N GLU A 649 -4.32 -16.79 58.19
CA GLU A 649 -5.59 -17.47 57.94
C GLU A 649 -5.92 -18.49 59.05
N LYS A 650 -4.93 -19.27 59.51
CA LYS A 650 -5.09 -20.20 60.64
C LYS A 650 -5.48 -19.45 61.92
N LYS A 651 -4.85 -18.30 62.21
CA LYS A 651 -5.18 -17.46 63.38
C LYS A 651 -6.58 -16.88 63.28
N GLU A 652 -6.99 -16.41 62.10
CA GLU A 652 -8.33 -15.86 61.87
C GLU A 652 -9.43 -16.91 61.96
N LEU A 653 -9.22 -18.10 61.38
CA LEU A 653 -10.17 -19.21 61.49
C LEU A 653 -10.38 -19.59 62.95
N LYS A 654 -9.30 -19.70 63.74
CA LYS A 654 -9.38 -19.98 65.17
C LYS A 654 -10.20 -18.92 65.91
N LYS A 655 -9.98 -17.64 65.61
CA LYS A 655 -10.75 -16.52 66.20
C LYS A 655 -12.24 -16.58 65.83
N LYS A 656 -12.58 -16.91 64.58
CA LYS A 656 -13.99 -17.06 64.13
C LYS A 656 -14.66 -18.25 64.82
N MET A 657 -13.95 -19.37 64.99
CA MET A 657 -14.46 -20.56 65.70
C MET A 657 -14.67 -20.28 67.19
N ASP A 658 -13.74 -19.61 67.86
CA ASP A 658 -13.86 -19.23 69.27
C ASP A 658 -15.04 -18.28 69.50
N LYS A 659 -15.30 -17.36 68.55
CA LYS A 659 -16.49 -16.50 68.57
C LYS A 659 -17.79 -17.31 68.44
N LYS A 660 -17.88 -18.23 67.47
CA LYS A 660 -19.04 -19.13 67.30
C LYS A 660 -19.29 -19.99 68.54
N ARG A 661 -18.22 -20.46 69.21
CA ARG A 661 -18.32 -21.19 70.47
C ARG A 661 -18.95 -20.34 71.57
N GLN A 662 -18.48 -19.10 71.72
CA GLN A 662 -18.98 -18.18 72.73
C GLN A 662 -20.47 -17.84 72.50
N GLU A 663 -20.88 -17.69 71.24
CA GLU A 663 -22.28 -17.50 70.84
C GLU A 663 -23.14 -18.73 71.21
N LYS A 664 -22.72 -19.96 70.83
CA LYS A 664 -23.42 -21.21 71.20
C LYS A 664 -23.54 -21.41 72.72
N ILE A 665 -22.49 -21.08 73.48
CA ILE A 665 -22.51 -21.16 74.96
C ILE A 665 -23.50 -20.14 75.56
N THR A 666 -23.58 -18.94 74.99
CA THR A 666 -24.50 -17.90 75.46
C THR A 666 -25.95 -18.26 75.17
N GLU A 667 -26.22 -18.87 74.01
CA GLU A 667 -27.52 -19.41 73.64
C GLU A 667 -27.94 -20.57 74.56
N ALA A 668 -27.04 -21.52 74.85
CA ALA A 668 -27.33 -22.64 75.75
C ALA A 668 -27.65 -22.21 77.19
N LYS A 669 -27.02 -21.14 77.70
CA LYS A 669 -27.31 -20.57 79.03
C LYS A 669 -28.73 -20.00 79.19
N SER A 670 -29.48 -19.83 78.11
CA SER A 670 -30.88 -19.40 78.13
C SER A 670 -31.89 -20.56 78.28
N LYS A 671 -31.43 -21.81 78.31
CA LYS A 671 -32.25 -23.02 78.51
C LYS A 671 -31.93 -23.69 79.85
N ASP A 672 -32.86 -24.52 80.32
CA ASP A 672 -33.12 -24.93 81.71
C ASP A 672 -31.93 -25.48 82.54
N LYS A 673 -31.97 -25.32 83.87
CA LYS A 673 -30.78 -25.44 84.76
C LYS A 673 -30.35 -26.86 85.16
N ASN A 674 -31.12 -27.91 84.90
CA ASN A 674 -30.88 -29.26 85.47
C ASN A 674 -30.35 -30.33 84.48
N GLN A 675 -30.04 -29.97 83.23
CA GLN A 675 -29.35 -30.85 82.24
C GLN A 675 -27.93 -30.37 81.87
N MET A 676 -27.39 -29.41 82.63
CA MET A 676 -26.32 -28.52 82.17
C MET A 676 -24.90 -29.11 82.17
N GLU A 677 -24.60 -30.16 82.94
CA GLU A 677 -23.23 -30.70 83.02
C GLU A 677 -22.90 -31.66 81.88
N GLU A 678 -23.76 -32.65 81.58
CA GLU A 678 -23.55 -33.59 80.47
C GLU A 678 -23.53 -32.88 79.11
N GLU A 679 -24.50 -31.99 78.88
CA GLU A 679 -24.61 -31.18 77.65
C GLU A 679 -23.39 -30.28 77.42
N LYS A 680 -22.78 -29.77 78.49
CA LYS A 680 -21.58 -28.92 78.41
C LYS A 680 -20.34 -29.72 78.02
N THR A 681 -20.16 -30.93 78.56
CA THR A 681 -19.09 -31.84 78.14
C THR A 681 -19.24 -32.29 76.69
N GLU A 682 -20.47 -32.59 76.27
CA GLU A 682 -20.76 -32.98 74.88
C GLU A 682 -20.54 -31.81 73.91
N MET A 683 -20.94 -30.59 74.27
CA MET A 683 -20.69 -29.38 73.49
C MET A 683 -19.20 -29.08 73.34
N ILE A 684 -18.38 -29.29 74.38
CA ILE A 684 -16.92 -29.13 74.29
C ILE A 684 -16.31 -30.18 73.35
N ARG A 685 -16.74 -31.45 73.47
CA ARG A 685 -16.27 -32.53 72.61
C ARG A 685 -16.63 -32.28 71.14
N SER A 686 -17.86 -31.86 70.87
CA SER A 686 -18.36 -31.50 69.55
C SER A 686 -17.59 -30.29 68.96
N TYR A 687 -17.34 -29.24 69.77
CA TYR A 687 -16.54 -28.09 69.33
C TYR A 687 -15.11 -28.48 68.95
N ILE A 688 -14.44 -29.33 69.74
CA ILE A 688 -13.07 -29.79 69.44
C ILE A 688 -13.06 -30.55 68.11
N GLN A 689 -14.02 -31.46 67.89
CA GLN A 689 -14.14 -32.19 66.63
C GLN A 689 -14.41 -31.25 65.44
N GLU A 690 -15.28 -30.25 65.62
CA GLU A 690 -15.59 -29.23 64.61
C GLU A 690 -14.35 -28.40 64.24
N VAL A 691 -13.59 -27.91 65.24
CA VAL A 691 -12.35 -27.15 65.03
C VAL A 691 -11.29 -27.98 64.31
N VAL A 692 -11.09 -29.24 64.71
CA VAL A 692 -10.12 -30.13 64.06
C VAL A 692 -10.49 -30.37 62.60
N GLN A 693 -11.78 -30.57 62.30
CA GLN A 693 -12.24 -30.72 60.91
C GLN A 693 -12.02 -29.44 60.09
N TYR A 694 -12.34 -28.26 60.63
CA TYR A 694 -12.13 -27.00 59.91
C TYR A 694 -10.65 -26.66 59.70
N ILE A 695 -9.78 -26.94 60.67
CA ILE A 695 -8.33 -26.78 60.51
C ILE A 695 -7.81 -27.70 59.42
N LYS A 696 -8.21 -28.98 59.43
CA LYS A 696 -7.80 -29.95 58.41
C LYS A 696 -8.24 -29.52 57.00
N ARG A 697 -9.50 -29.10 56.85
CA ARG A 697 -10.01 -28.60 55.56
C ARG A 697 -9.30 -27.31 55.11
N LEU A 698 -8.94 -26.41 56.04
CA LEU A 698 -8.15 -25.22 55.73
C LEU A 698 -6.73 -25.59 55.27
N GLU A 699 -6.08 -26.54 55.94
CA GLU A 699 -4.76 -27.04 55.56
C GLU A 699 -4.77 -27.71 54.17
N ASP A 700 -5.78 -28.53 53.89
CA ASP A 700 -5.99 -29.13 52.56
C ASP A 700 -6.19 -28.04 51.48
N ALA A 701 -6.98 -27.00 51.78
CA ALA A 701 -7.20 -25.88 50.86
C ALA A 701 -5.93 -25.03 50.65
N GLN A 702 -5.15 -24.79 51.72
CA GLN A 702 -3.87 -24.10 51.65
C GLN A 702 -2.84 -24.89 50.82
N SER A 703 -2.77 -26.22 51.00
CA SER A 703 -1.90 -27.09 50.20
C SER A 703 -2.26 -27.03 48.71
N LYS A 704 -3.55 -27.18 48.38
CA LYS A 704 -4.03 -27.07 46.99
C LYS A 704 -3.74 -25.70 46.37
N ARG A 705 -3.86 -24.61 47.13
CA ARG A 705 -3.51 -23.26 46.64
C ARG A 705 -2.01 -23.13 46.38
N GLN A 706 -1.19 -23.66 47.27
CA GLN A 706 0.27 -23.66 47.09
C GLN A 706 0.70 -24.48 45.88
N GLU A 707 0.13 -25.67 45.67
CA GLU A 707 0.37 -26.52 44.50
C GLU A 707 0.03 -25.78 43.19
N LYS A 708 -1.17 -25.18 43.12
CA LYS A 708 -1.59 -24.37 41.96
C LYS A 708 -0.64 -23.19 41.67
N LEU A 709 -0.13 -22.52 42.71
CA LEU A 709 0.80 -21.41 42.53
C LEU A 709 2.16 -21.91 41.98
N VAL A 710 2.66 -23.03 42.49
CA VAL A 710 3.92 -23.64 42.02
C VAL A 710 3.78 -24.13 40.58
N GLU A 711 2.64 -24.69 40.20
CA GLU A 711 2.34 -25.10 38.82
C GLU A 711 2.36 -23.89 37.87
N LYS A 712 1.67 -22.80 38.23
CA LYS A 712 1.74 -21.55 37.46
C LYS A 712 3.16 -20.97 37.38
N HIS A 713 3.94 -21.04 38.46
CA HIS A 713 5.34 -20.62 38.45
C HIS A 713 6.18 -21.43 37.45
N LYS A 714 5.91 -22.74 37.33
CA LYS A 714 6.57 -23.63 36.37
C LYS A 714 6.17 -23.31 34.93
N GLU A 715 4.89 -23.04 34.68
CA GLU A 715 4.39 -22.60 33.36
C GLU A 715 5.07 -21.30 32.91
N ILE A 716 5.17 -20.30 33.80
CA ILE A 716 5.83 -19.03 33.50
C ILE A 716 7.32 -19.22 33.20
N ARG A 717 8.02 -20.10 33.94
CA ARG A 717 9.42 -20.45 33.63
C ARG A 717 9.55 -21.12 32.26
N GLN A 718 8.62 -22.00 31.91
CA GLN A 718 8.63 -22.65 30.60
C GLN A 718 8.39 -21.63 29.48
N GLN A 719 7.45 -20.71 29.65
CA GLN A 719 7.20 -19.62 28.69
C GLN A 719 8.44 -18.72 28.49
N ILE A 720 9.18 -18.39 29.57
CA ILE A 720 10.45 -17.64 29.47
C ILE A 720 11.52 -18.42 28.69
N LEU A 721 11.56 -19.76 28.84
CA LEU A 721 12.47 -20.61 28.08
C LEU A 721 12.04 -20.76 26.63
N ASP A 722 10.75 -20.78 26.33
CA ASP A 722 10.20 -20.86 24.98
C ASP A 722 10.38 -19.53 24.21
N GLU A 723 10.54 -18.40 24.91
CA GLU A 723 11.01 -17.13 24.33
C GLU A 723 12.49 -17.20 23.86
N LYS A 724 13.24 -18.28 24.14
CA LYS A 724 14.58 -18.46 23.58
C LYS A 724 14.49 -18.55 22.06
N PRO A 725 15.26 -17.73 21.32
CA PRO A 725 15.30 -17.83 19.88
C PRO A 725 15.74 -19.26 19.52
N LYS A 726 14.86 -20.00 18.84
CA LYS A 726 15.20 -21.30 18.26
C LYS A 726 16.40 -21.07 17.36
N VAL A 727 17.53 -21.71 17.69
CA VAL A 727 18.75 -21.62 16.92
C VAL A 727 18.49 -22.30 15.56
N LYS A 728 18.22 -21.50 14.54
CA LYS A 728 18.53 -21.82 13.14
C LYS A 728 19.37 -20.67 12.58
#